data_AF-A0A1H1T8X9-F1
#
_entry.id   AF-A0A1H1T8X9-F1
#
_cell.length_a   1.000
_cell.length_b   1.000
_cell.length_c   1.000
_cell.angle_alpha   90.00
_cell.angle_beta   90.00
_cell.angle_gamma   90.00
#
_symmetry.space_group_name_H-M   'P 1'
#
loop_
_entity.id
_entity.type
_entity.pdbx_description
1 polymer ?
#
loop_
_entity_poly.entity_id
_entity_poly.type
_entity_poly.pdbx_seq_one_letter_code
_entity_poly.pdbx_strand_id
1 'polypeptide(L)'
;MRVAMISMHTSPLEQPGTGDAGGMNVYVLNVARELARQGVIVDVFTRASRPSQGEVVEVERNLRVVNVIAGPYEGLSKEELPTQLAAFAGGIVQFARTRELGYDLIHSHYWLSGQVGWLLADLARVPLVHTGHTWAAVKNAAGSPDTAAEGEARRICEQQLVDNAETLVVNTDNERRELASHYDVTSAVIRVVTPGADTALFTPGTNRNTEVARRDLGLPLHAKVIAFVGRLQEFKGPQVLIRAVGELRRREQELEVRVVLCGGASGSEASVARYRDLACKEGIGAQVRFLGPRPPEELVSVYQAADVVAVPSYNESFGLVAVEAQAAGTPVVAARVGGLPLAVADGRTGVLVGSHDPEEWAAVLGDILRDDPRRIAMGRNAVAHAAGFSWAAAAEKLEEVYRDTLNSFAPGAHERAAFGGSSARQVPGRQAAPAALSWHARRMAHQQSQLQSRHGTLILVRHGQSEWNKSNQFTGWVDVDLTEQGEQEAVNAGRLLVKEGVLPDVLFTSLLRRAIRTANITLNVADRHWIPVQRSWRLNERHYGKLQGLNKAEIREEFGEEQFMTWRRSYDTPPPEIDTDNEYAQTDDARYAFLPEVPRTECLKDVVERFLPYYVDVILPEVLEGKNVMVAAHGNSLRALVKYLDGISDEDIASLNIPTGMPLIYEFDAAGSVLNPGGTYLDPEAAAAGAAAVANQGAQQG
;
A
#
# COMPACT_ATOMS: atom_id res chain seq x y z
N MET A 1 -8.51 30.99 16.22
CA MET A 1 -7.66 29.80 16.04
C MET A 1 -7.83 29.29 14.61
N ARG A 2 -6.73 29.06 13.90
CA ARG A 2 -6.70 28.39 12.59
C ARG A 2 -5.90 27.09 12.69
N VAL A 3 -6.51 25.99 12.26
CA VAL A 3 -5.95 24.64 12.36
C VAL A 3 -5.70 24.08 10.97
N ALA A 4 -4.49 23.58 10.73
CA ALA A 4 -4.18 22.76 9.57
C ALA A 4 -4.43 21.29 9.92
N MET A 5 -5.52 20.71 9.41
CA MET A 5 -5.73 19.28 9.47
C MET A 5 -5.03 18.59 8.30
N ILE A 6 -4.38 17.45 8.53
CA ILE A 6 -3.69 16.70 7.47
C ILE A 6 -4.27 15.29 7.37
N SER A 7 -4.84 14.97 6.20
CA SER A 7 -5.36 13.65 5.82
C SER A 7 -4.80 13.27 4.46
N MET A 8 -3.49 12.96 4.40
CA MET A 8 -2.74 12.84 3.14
C MET A 8 -3.31 11.77 2.20
N HIS A 9 -3.53 10.56 2.70
CA HIS A 9 -3.75 9.38 1.85
C HIS A 9 -5.18 9.19 1.36
N THR A 10 -6.16 9.86 1.98
CA THR A 10 -7.55 9.76 1.60
C THR A 10 -8.28 11.04 1.97
N SER A 11 -9.04 11.57 1.01
CA SER A 11 -9.74 12.84 1.16
C SER A 11 -10.96 12.70 2.05
N PRO A 12 -11.24 13.64 2.96
CA PRO A 12 -12.50 13.63 3.73
C PRO A 12 -13.75 13.77 2.85
N LEU A 13 -13.60 14.13 1.57
CA LEU A 13 -14.69 14.24 0.59
C LEU A 13 -14.90 12.97 -0.23
N GLU A 14 -14.05 11.94 -0.07
CA GLU A 14 -14.26 10.64 -0.70
C GLU A 14 -15.42 9.90 -0.04
N GLN A 15 -16.24 9.23 -0.86
CA GLN A 15 -17.34 8.40 -0.39
C GLN A 15 -16.81 7.29 0.54
N PRO A 16 -17.20 7.27 1.84
CA PRO A 16 -16.80 6.20 2.73
C PRO A 16 -17.29 4.83 2.22
N GLY A 17 -16.45 3.81 2.35
CA GLY A 17 -16.72 2.45 1.86
C GLY A 17 -16.19 2.15 0.46
N THR A 18 -15.64 3.15 -0.26
CA THR A 18 -14.86 2.97 -1.51
C THR A 18 -13.38 3.23 -1.28
N GLY A 19 -12.49 2.44 -1.91
CA GLY A 19 -11.04 2.65 -1.81
C GLY A 19 -10.58 2.67 -0.35
N ASP A 20 -9.68 3.59 0.00
CA ASP A 20 -9.22 3.75 1.39
C ASP A 20 -10.19 4.51 2.30
N ALA A 21 -11.23 5.12 1.74
CA ALA A 21 -12.17 5.95 2.48
C ALA A 21 -13.04 5.10 3.43
N GLY A 22 -13.11 5.49 4.69
CA GLY A 22 -13.86 4.79 5.73
C GLY A 22 -14.15 5.67 6.94
N GLY A 23 -14.14 5.07 8.14
CA GLY A 23 -14.48 5.77 9.38
C GLY A 23 -13.58 6.97 9.70
N MET A 24 -12.31 6.93 9.28
CA MET A 24 -11.40 8.07 9.43
C MET A 24 -11.90 9.29 8.65
N ASN A 25 -12.37 9.12 7.42
CA ASN A 25 -12.86 10.21 6.58
C ASN A 25 -14.10 10.86 7.19
N VAL A 26 -15.02 10.03 7.68
CA VAL A 26 -16.21 10.47 8.41
C VAL A 26 -15.81 11.24 9.67
N TYR A 27 -14.83 10.74 10.43
CA TYR A 27 -14.29 11.42 11.61
C TYR A 27 -13.73 12.80 11.27
N VAL A 28 -12.78 12.86 10.33
CA VAL A 28 -12.09 14.11 9.96
C VAL A 28 -13.09 15.14 9.46
N LEU A 29 -14.01 14.76 8.57
CA LEU A 29 -15.01 15.68 8.04
C LEU A 29 -15.93 16.20 9.14
N ASN A 30 -16.55 15.33 9.94
CA ASN A 30 -17.56 15.77 10.90
C ASN A 30 -16.97 16.59 12.05
N VAL A 31 -15.81 16.20 12.56
CA VAL A 31 -15.12 17.00 13.59
C VAL A 31 -14.70 18.35 13.03
N ALA A 32 -14.20 18.42 11.79
CA ALA A 32 -13.85 19.68 11.15
C ALA A 32 -15.06 20.60 10.95
N ARG A 33 -16.22 20.06 10.57
CA ARG A 33 -17.49 20.81 10.45
C ARG A 33 -17.92 21.40 11.78
N GLU A 34 -17.93 20.60 12.84
CA GLU A 34 -18.34 21.06 14.17
C GLU A 34 -17.37 22.10 14.75
N LEU A 35 -16.06 21.93 14.57
CA LEU A 35 -15.07 22.96 14.91
C LEU A 35 -15.29 24.26 14.12
N ALA A 36 -15.61 24.16 12.83
CA ALA A 36 -15.88 25.31 11.97
C ALA A 36 -17.12 26.10 12.41
N ARG A 37 -18.17 25.38 12.84
CA ARG A 37 -19.40 25.96 13.44
C ARG A 37 -19.14 26.62 14.79
N GLN A 38 -18.16 26.13 15.55
CA GLN A 38 -17.67 26.76 16.78
C GLN A 38 -16.75 27.97 16.53
N GLY A 39 -16.44 28.28 15.27
CA GLY A 39 -15.65 29.46 14.86
C GLY A 39 -14.16 29.20 14.66
N VAL A 40 -13.70 27.94 14.73
CA VAL A 40 -12.33 27.57 14.35
C VAL A 40 -12.20 27.60 12.83
N ILE A 41 -11.12 28.17 12.31
CA ILE A 41 -10.84 28.12 10.87
C ILE A 41 -10.07 26.84 10.58
N VAL A 42 -10.61 25.94 9.77
CA VAL A 42 -10.02 24.62 9.49
C VAL A 42 -9.73 24.48 8.01
N ASP A 43 -8.46 24.18 7.69
CA ASP A 43 -8.05 23.73 6.36
C ASP A 43 -7.63 22.26 6.45
N VAL A 44 -8.33 21.38 5.71
CA VAL A 44 -7.98 19.96 5.62
C VAL A 44 -7.15 19.72 4.36
N PHE A 45 -5.87 19.42 4.52
CA PHE A 45 -4.96 19.08 3.43
C PHE A 45 -5.03 17.59 3.10
N THR A 46 -5.24 17.28 1.83
CA THR A 46 -5.28 15.92 1.28
C THR A 46 -4.58 15.86 -0.06
N ARG A 47 -4.05 14.69 -0.44
CA ARG A 47 -3.50 14.49 -1.78
C ARG A 47 -4.61 14.62 -2.82
N ALA A 48 -4.35 15.32 -3.90
CA ALA A 48 -5.30 15.45 -5.00
C ALA A 48 -5.46 14.10 -5.73
N SER A 49 -6.68 13.55 -5.71
CA SER A 49 -7.03 12.31 -6.44
C SER A 49 -7.98 12.57 -7.62
N ARG A 50 -8.63 13.74 -7.68
CA ARG A 50 -9.59 14.10 -8.73
C ARG A 50 -9.36 15.53 -9.23
N PRO A 51 -8.92 15.74 -10.48
CA PRO A 51 -8.62 17.08 -10.99
C PRO A 51 -9.87 17.98 -11.06
N SER A 52 -11.06 17.40 -11.23
CA SER A 52 -12.33 18.13 -11.33
C SER A 52 -12.74 18.88 -10.06
N GLN A 53 -12.17 18.55 -8.90
CA GLN A 53 -12.45 19.25 -7.64
C GLN A 53 -11.70 20.58 -7.51
N GLY A 54 -10.67 20.81 -8.33
CA GLY A 54 -9.78 21.97 -8.18
C GLY A 54 -8.88 21.88 -6.93
N GLU A 55 -8.10 22.93 -6.70
CA GLU A 55 -7.14 23.00 -5.58
C GLU A 55 -7.82 23.24 -4.22
N VAL A 56 -8.90 24.04 -4.19
CA VAL A 56 -9.61 24.41 -2.94
C VAL A 56 -11.10 24.15 -3.10
N VAL A 57 -11.64 23.36 -2.18
CA VAL A 57 -13.08 23.11 -2.04
C VAL A 57 -13.56 23.80 -0.77
N GLU A 58 -14.37 24.84 -0.92
CA GLU A 58 -15.10 25.48 0.18
C GLU A 58 -16.26 24.55 0.60
N VAL A 59 -16.15 23.91 1.76
CA VAL A 59 -17.18 22.96 2.25
C VAL A 59 -18.29 23.70 2.97
N GLU A 60 -17.92 24.52 3.95
CA GLU A 60 -18.81 25.45 4.65
C GLU A 60 -18.00 26.61 5.23
N ARG A 61 -18.68 27.59 5.84
CA ARG A 61 -17.98 28.74 6.43
C ARG A 61 -16.93 28.25 7.44
N ASN A 62 -15.70 28.74 7.31
CA ASN A 62 -14.53 28.37 8.10
C ASN A 62 -13.98 26.95 7.85
N LEU A 63 -14.46 26.20 6.86
CA LEU A 63 -13.95 24.87 6.52
C LEU A 63 -13.63 24.73 5.03
N ARG A 64 -12.38 24.43 4.72
CA ARG A 64 -11.92 24.14 3.36
C ARG A 64 -11.21 22.81 3.29
N VAL A 65 -11.32 22.14 2.13
CA VAL A 65 -10.43 21.03 1.76
C VAL A 65 -9.46 21.52 0.70
N VAL A 66 -8.18 21.30 0.93
CA VAL A 66 -7.09 21.70 0.03
C VAL A 66 -6.48 20.46 -0.60
N ASN A 67 -6.65 20.34 -1.91
CA ASN A 67 -6.15 19.25 -2.73
C ASN A 67 -4.73 19.56 -3.20
N VAL A 68 -3.74 18.92 -2.59
CA VAL A 68 -2.32 19.12 -2.90
C VAL A 68 -1.87 18.12 -3.96
N ILE A 69 -1.32 18.62 -5.07
CA ILE A 69 -0.74 17.79 -6.12
C ILE A 69 0.57 17.19 -5.61
N ALA A 70 0.61 15.87 -5.43
CA ALA A 70 1.80 15.11 -5.05
C ALA A 70 1.71 13.70 -5.68
N GLY A 71 2.48 13.50 -6.75
CA GLY A 71 2.37 12.33 -7.62
C GLY A 71 1.17 12.38 -8.58
N PRO A 72 0.94 11.33 -9.39
CA PRO A 72 -0.19 11.24 -10.31
C PRO A 72 -1.53 11.14 -9.56
N TYR A 73 -2.64 11.62 -10.15
CA TYR A 73 -3.96 11.57 -9.51
C TYR A 73 -4.39 10.13 -9.14
N GLU A 74 -4.12 9.18 -10.03
CA GLU A 74 -4.41 7.75 -9.88
C GLU A 74 -3.13 6.92 -10.12
N GLY A 75 -3.19 5.60 -9.85
CA GLY A 75 -2.09 4.68 -10.12
C GLY A 75 -1.02 4.58 -9.02
N LEU A 76 -1.21 5.26 -7.89
CA LEU A 76 -0.44 5.02 -6.66
C LEU A 76 -1.34 4.35 -5.61
N SER A 77 -0.93 3.16 -5.19
CA SER A 77 -1.52 2.48 -4.03
C SER A 77 -1.15 3.19 -2.73
N LYS A 78 -1.87 2.89 -1.66
CA LYS A 78 -1.62 3.44 -0.33
C LYS A 78 -0.22 3.11 0.18
N GLU A 79 0.28 1.93 -0.16
CA GLU A 79 1.58 1.40 0.23
C GLU A 79 2.74 2.16 -0.43
N GLU A 80 2.50 2.79 -1.59
CA GLU A 80 3.48 3.58 -2.35
C GLU A 80 3.48 5.06 -1.98
N LEU A 81 2.44 5.55 -1.28
CA LEU A 81 2.35 6.94 -0.82
C LEU A 81 3.48 7.45 0.09
N PRO A 82 4.26 6.62 0.83
CA PRO A 82 5.46 7.11 1.51
C PRO A 82 6.43 7.84 0.58
N THR A 83 6.49 7.46 -0.70
CA THR A 83 7.32 8.15 -1.72
C THR A 83 6.91 9.60 -1.96
N GLN A 84 5.68 9.98 -1.60
CA GLN A 84 5.11 11.30 -1.84
C GLN A 84 5.13 12.22 -0.61
N LEU A 85 5.67 11.78 0.54
CA LEU A 85 5.67 12.55 1.79
C LEU A 85 6.30 13.95 1.62
N ALA A 86 7.47 14.03 1.01
CA ALA A 86 8.19 15.29 0.82
C ALA A 86 7.50 16.21 -0.21
N ALA A 87 7.04 15.65 -1.33
CA ALA A 87 6.32 16.41 -2.36
C ALA A 87 5.02 17.00 -1.80
N PHE A 88 4.27 16.21 -1.03
CA PHE A 88 3.05 16.64 -0.37
C PHE A 88 3.30 17.74 0.67
N ALA A 89 4.32 17.57 1.53
CA ALA A 89 4.73 18.62 2.48
C ALA A 89 5.13 19.92 1.78
N GLY A 90 5.90 19.82 0.69
CA GLY A 90 6.30 20.96 -0.13
C GLY A 90 5.10 21.69 -0.74
N GLY A 91 4.09 20.95 -1.21
CA GLY A 91 2.85 21.51 -1.73
C GLY A 91 2.04 22.27 -0.67
N ILE A 92 1.97 21.78 0.56
CA ILE A 92 1.35 22.51 1.69
C ILE A 92 2.10 23.82 1.97
N VAL A 93 3.44 23.78 2.01
CA VAL A 93 4.27 24.98 2.21
C VAL A 93 4.05 26.00 1.09
N GLN A 94 4.00 25.56 -0.16
CA GLN A 94 3.74 26.42 -1.31
C GLN A 94 2.34 27.05 -1.24
N PHE A 95 1.32 26.26 -0.93
CA PHE A 95 -0.05 26.74 -0.76
C PHE A 95 -0.14 27.83 0.32
N ALA A 96 0.43 27.57 1.50
CA ALA A 96 0.41 28.48 2.63
C ALA A 96 1.15 29.78 2.32
N ARG A 97 2.33 29.71 1.70
CA ARG A 97 3.12 30.89 1.32
C ARG A 97 2.42 31.76 0.27
N THR A 98 1.87 31.14 -0.77
CA THR A 98 1.24 31.87 -1.90
C THR A 98 0.00 32.64 -1.44
N ARG A 99 -0.66 32.17 -0.38
CA ARG A 99 -1.89 32.78 0.17
C ARG A 99 -1.66 33.51 1.49
N GLU A 100 -0.40 33.69 1.89
CA GLU A 100 0.00 34.37 3.14
C GLU A 100 -0.74 33.82 4.37
N LEU A 101 -0.89 32.49 4.44
CA LEU A 101 -1.58 31.81 5.53
C LEU A 101 -0.60 31.36 6.61
N GLY A 102 -0.88 31.75 7.85
CA GLY A 102 -0.33 31.13 9.06
C GLY A 102 -1.37 30.22 9.73
N TYR A 103 -0.90 29.17 10.40
CA TYR A 103 -1.70 28.26 11.23
C TYR A 103 -1.23 28.35 12.67
N ASP A 104 -2.13 28.14 13.63
CA ASP A 104 -1.80 28.14 15.06
C ASP A 104 -1.41 26.73 15.54
N LEU A 105 -1.93 25.68 14.90
CA LEU A 105 -1.77 24.27 15.28
C LEU A 105 -1.92 23.35 14.07
N ILE A 106 -1.23 22.21 14.08
CA ILE A 106 -1.39 21.14 13.09
C ILE A 106 -2.06 19.94 13.77
N HIS A 107 -3.15 19.42 13.19
CA HIS A 107 -3.74 18.15 13.59
C HIS A 107 -3.63 17.12 12.46
N SER A 108 -2.77 16.14 12.64
CA SER A 108 -2.53 15.09 11.65
C SER A 108 -3.33 13.81 11.93
N HIS A 109 -3.83 13.19 10.86
CA HIS A 109 -4.62 11.95 10.92
C HIS A 109 -3.94 10.83 10.13
N TYR A 110 -3.64 9.72 10.80
CA TYR A 110 -2.87 8.57 10.27
C TYR A 110 -1.37 8.86 10.10
N TRP A 111 -0.54 7.81 10.15
CA TRP A 111 0.92 7.94 10.27
C TRP A 111 1.58 8.71 9.12
N LEU A 112 1.10 8.57 7.88
CA LEU A 112 1.60 9.33 6.73
C LEU A 112 1.44 10.84 6.95
N SER A 113 0.23 11.26 7.34
CA SER A 113 -0.06 12.65 7.67
C SER A 113 0.69 13.11 8.91
N GLY A 114 0.94 12.20 9.86
CA GLY A 114 1.73 12.47 11.06
C GLY A 114 3.16 12.85 10.69
N GLN A 115 3.82 12.09 9.81
CA GLN A 115 5.19 12.38 9.37
C GLN A 115 5.30 13.75 8.67
N VAL A 116 4.30 14.07 7.83
CA VAL A 116 4.20 15.41 7.21
C VAL A 116 3.94 16.48 8.27
N GLY A 117 3.00 16.24 9.19
CA GLY A 117 2.64 17.17 10.24
C GLY A 117 3.79 17.46 11.19
N TRP A 118 4.61 16.46 11.51
CA TRP A 118 5.81 16.59 12.32
C TRP A 118 6.82 17.54 11.67
N LEU A 119 7.16 17.30 10.40
CA LEU A 119 8.05 18.19 9.66
C LEU A 119 7.52 19.63 9.61
N LEU A 120 6.23 19.81 9.33
CA LEU A 120 5.62 21.13 9.18
C LEU A 120 5.44 21.86 10.52
N ALA A 121 5.19 21.13 11.61
CA ALA A 121 5.07 21.69 12.95
C ALA A 121 6.38 22.33 13.38
N ASP A 122 7.51 21.66 13.16
CA ASP A 122 8.84 22.21 13.43
C ASP A 122 9.18 23.41 12.53
N LEU A 123 8.83 23.34 11.24
CA LEU A 123 9.08 24.42 10.29
C LEU A 123 8.27 25.69 10.64
N ALA A 124 7.00 25.53 10.99
CA ALA A 124 6.10 26.62 11.33
C ALA A 124 6.19 27.04 12.81
N ARG A 125 6.89 26.26 13.65
CA ARG A 125 6.99 26.42 15.11
C ARG A 125 5.63 26.47 15.79
N VAL A 126 4.81 25.47 15.51
CA VAL A 126 3.46 25.28 16.08
C VAL A 126 3.33 23.85 16.61
N PRO A 127 2.44 23.58 17.58
CA PRO A 127 2.29 22.23 18.10
C PRO A 127 1.64 21.27 17.10
N LEU A 128 2.02 20.01 17.19
CA LEU A 128 1.43 18.86 16.52
C LEU A 128 0.49 18.10 17.47
N VAL A 129 -0.79 18.06 17.10
CA VAL A 129 -1.74 17.07 17.60
C VAL A 129 -1.79 15.91 16.60
N HIS A 130 -1.72 14.67 17.08
CA HIS A 130 -1.74 13.50 16.20
C HIS A 130 -2.80 12.48 16.62
N THR A 131 -3.62 12.05 15.66
CA THR A 131 -4.55 10.91 15.80
C THR A 131 -4.13 9.80 14.85
N GLY A 132 -3.71 8.64 15.37
CA GLY A 132 -3.24 7.53 14.55
C GLY A 132 -4.35 6.76 13.82
N HIS A 133 -5.56 6.72 14.38
CA HIS A 133 -6.74 5.95 13.94
C HIS A 133 -6.58 4.43 13.92
N THR A 134 -5.46 3.92 13.43
CA THR A 134 -5.06 2.51 13.53
C THR A 134 -3.56 2.42 13.70
N TRP A 135 -3.10 1.40 14.41
CA TRP A 135 -1.69 1.24 14.79
C TRP A 135 -1.18 -0.13 14.34
N ALA A 136 0.00 -0.17 13.72
CA ALA A 136 0.59 -1.39 13.19
C ALA A 136 0.78 -2.45 14.29
N ALA A 137 1.33 -2.07 15.45
CA ALA A 137 1.58 -3.00 16.54
C ALA A 137 0.27 -3.60 17.12
N VAL A 138 -0.78 -2.79 17.22
CA VAL A 138 -2.11 -3.25 17.70
C VAL A 138 -2.74 -4.21 16.69
N LYS A 139 -2.66 -3.90 15.40
CA LYS A 139 -3.14 -4.79 14.33
C LYS A 139 -2.38 -6.11 14.30
N ASN A 140 -1.06 -6.07 14.42
CA ASN A 140 -0.22 -7.26 14.43
C ASN A 140 -0.50 -8.14 15.65
N ALA A 141 -0.76 -7.55 16.82
CA ALA A 141 -1.14 -8.29 18.02
C ALA A 141 -2.54 -8.93 17.92
N ALA A 142 -3.46 -8.32 17.17
CA ALA A 142 -4.83 -8.82 16.96
C ALA A 142 -5.00 -9.69 15.69
N GLY A 143 -3.92 -9.91 14.92
CA GLY A 143 -3.97 -10.57 13.62
C GLY A 143 -4.32 -12.07 13.68
N SER A 144 -4.97 -12.57 12.64
CA SER A 144 -5.16 -14.00 12.37
C SER A 144 -3.91 -14.59 11.69
N PRO A 145 -3.60 -15.90 11.82
CA PRO A 145 -2.50 -16.56 11.11
C PRO A 145 -2.50 -16.32 9.59
N ASP A 146 -3.66 -16.05 8.99
CA ASP A 146 -3.83 -15.84 7.55
C ASP A 146 -3.69 -14.38 7.11
N THR A 147 -3.49 -13.44 8.05
CA THR A 147 -3.37 -12.00 7.74
C THR A 147 -1.90 -11.58 7.68
N ALA A 148 -1.48 -11.00 6.55
CA ALA A 148 -0.14 -10.42 6.44
C ALA A 148 0.09 -9.36 7.51
N ALA A 149 1.23 -9.43 8.20
CA ALA A 149 1.59 -8.46 9.23
C ALA A 149 1.82 -7.07 8.61
N GLU A 150 1.41 -6.03 9.32
CA GLU A 150 1.73 -4.64 8.99
C GLU A 150 3.26 -4.43 9.08
N GLY A 151 3.83 -3.74 8.09
CA GLY A 151 5.28 -3.61 7.94
C GLY A 151 5.96 -2.80 9.05
N GLU A 152 7.19 -3.20 9.42
CA GLU A 152 7.98 -2.55 10.46
C GLU A 152 8.28 -1.07 10.18
N ALA A 153 8.42 -0.69 8.91
CA ALA A 153 8.63 0.71 8.53
C ALA A 153 7.48 1.61 9.02
N ARG A 154 6.24 1.15 8.89
CA ARG A 154 5.06 1.85 9.43
C ARG A 154 5.14 1.95 10.96
N ARG A 155 5.46 0.85 11.66
CA ARG A 155 5.57 0.83 13.12
C ARG A 155 6.63 1.82 13.62
N ILE A 156 7.79 1.89 12.95
CA ILE A 156 8.85 2.84 13.28
C ILE A 156 8.37 4.29 13.09
N CYS A 157 7.68 4.59 11.98
CA CYS A 157 7.11 5.91 11.77
C CYS A 157 6.03 6.27 12.81
N GLU A 158 5.21 5.31 13.22
CA GLU A 158 4.23 5.50 14.30
C GLU A 158 4.93 5.77 15.64
N GLN A 159 6.01 5.05 15.97
CA GLN A 159 6.81 5.29 17.18
C GLN A 159 7.40 6.70 17.19
N GLN A 160 7.95 7.16 16.08
CA GLN A 160 8.45 8.54 15.97
C GLN A 160 7.37 9.57 16.29
N LEU A 161 6.13 9.36 15.81
CA LEU A 161 5.02 10.27 16.09
C LEU A 161 4.59 10.23 17.55
N VAL A 162 4.58 9.03 18.13
CA VAL A 162 4.32 8.84 19.55
C VAL A 162 5.36 9.58 20.41
N ASP A 163 6.62 9.57 20.01
CA ASP A 163 7.72 10.20 20.75
C ASP A 163 7.79 11.72 20.56
N ASN A 164 7.23 12.26 19.47
CA ASN A 164 7.47 13.66 19.06
C ASN A 164 6.22 14.54 19.00
N ALA A 165 5.00 14.00 18.94
CA ALA A 165 3.79 14.83 18.95
C ALA A 165 3.55 15.42 20.35
N GLU A 166 3.18 16.71 20.42
CA GLU A 166 2.84 17.37 21.69
C GLU A 166 1.66 16.71 22.39
N THR A 167 0.65 16.31 21.62
CA THR A 167 -0.53 15.60 22.12
C THR A 167 -0.95 14.49 21.17
N LEU A 168 -1.15 13.30 21.73
CA LEU A 168 -1.75 12.17 21.04
C LEU A 168 -3.24 12.10 21.36
N VAL A 169 -4.08 12.11 20.32
CA VAL A 169 -5.52 11.92 20.46
C VAL A 169 -5.87 10.49 20.07
N VAL A 170 -6.61 9.81 20.95
CA VAL A 170 -7.14 8.46 20.73
C VAL A 170 -8.64 8.45 20.96
N ASN A 171 -9.34 7.46 20.42
CA ASN A 171 -10.81 7.45 20.45
C ASN A 171 -11.39 6.82 21.72
N THR A 172 -10.62 5.95 22.39
CA THR A 172 -11.09 5.18 23.55
C THR A 172 -10.01 5.03 24.64
N ASP A 173 -10.43 4.78 25.88
CA ASP A 173 -9.50 4.38 26.95
C ASP A 173 -8.76 3.07 26.63
N ASN A 174 -9.36 2.20 25.82
CA ASN A 174 -8.69 0.97 25.40
C ASN A 174 -7.49 1.26 24.50
N GLU A 175 -7.69 2.10 23.48
CA GLU A 175 -6.62 2.54 22.59
C GLU A 175 -5.51 3.26 23.39
N ARG A 176 -5.86 4.05 24.42
CA ARG A 176 -4.87 4.65 25.32
C ARG A 176 -3.97 3.62 26.01
N ARG A 177 -4.54 2.49 26.47
CA ARG A 177 -3.77 1.41 27.10
C ARG A 177 -2.92 0.64 26.09
N GLU A 178 -3.46 0.40 24.91
CA GLU A 178 -2.76 -0.26 23.82
C GLU A 178 -1.53 0.55 23.37
N LEU A 179 -1.66 1.87 23.22
CA LEU A 179 -0.53 2.74 22.89
C LEU A 179 0.55 2.70 23.97
N ALA A 180 0.15 2.85 25.23
CA ALA A 180 1.09 2.80 26.36
C ALA A 180 1.84 1.45 26.41
N SER A 181 1.17 0.34 26.08
CA SER A 181 1.78 -0.98 26.08
C SER A 181 2.66 -1.28 24.87
N HIS A 182 2.30 -0.78 23.68
CA HIS A 182 2.96 -1.16 22.43
C HIS A 182 3.99 -0.13 21.94
N TYR A 183 3.88 1.14 22.36
CA TYR A 183 4.72 2.24 21.90
C TYR A 183 5.40 3.01 23.04
N ASP A 184 5.44 2.45 24.26
CA ASP A 184 6.16 2.99 25.43
C ASP A 184 5.87 4.48 25.75
N VAL A 185 4.61 4.88 25.58
CA VAL A 185 4.20 6.28 25.77
C VAL A 185 3.52 6.52 27.10
N THR A 186 3.87 7.65 27.72
CA THR A 186 3.25 8.08 28.97
C THR A 186 1.80 8.54 28.73
N SER A 187 0.90 8.18 29.64
CA SER A 187 -0.50 8.61 29.56
C SER A 187 -0.69 10.12 29.63
N ALA A 188 0.31 10.88 30.07
CA ALA A 188 0.26 12.33 30.22
C ALA A 188 0.10 13.09 28.89
N VAL A 189 0.60 12.54 27.78
CA VAL A 189 0.48 13.14 26.44
C VAL A 189 -0.72 12.61 25.65
N ILE A 190 -1.42 11.59 26.17
CA ILE A 190 -2.58 11.00 25.50
C ILE A 190 -3.88 11.68 25.99
N ARG A 191 -4.76 12.03 25.06
CA ARG A 191 -6.11 12.55 25.31
C ARG A 191 -7.13 11.68 24.61
N VAL A 192 -8.19 11.30 25.32
CA VAL A 192 -9.32 10.58 24.72
C VAL A 192 -10.33 11.58 24.20
N VAL A 193 -10.64 11.49 22.91
CA VAL A 193 -11.73 12.21 22.26
C VAL A 193 -12.63 11.18 21.61
N THR A 194 -13.73 10.86 22.28
CA THR A 194 -14.68 9.86 21.80
C THR A 194 -15.44 10.39 20.58
N PRO A 195 -15.45 9.68 19.43
CA PRO A 195 -16.21 10.08 18.25
C PRO A 195 -17.73 10.09 18.48
N GLY A 196 -18.45 10.71 17.54
CA GLY A 196 -19.92 10.75 17.54
C GLY A 196 -20.54 10.07 16.33
N ALA A 197 -21.88 10.15 16.25
CA ALA A 197 -22.65 9.91 15.03
C ALA A 197 -23.50 11.14 14.70
N ASP A 198 -23.92 11.27 13.44
CA ASP A 198 -24.92 12.27 13.06
C ASP A 198 -26.31 11.78 13.48
N THR A 199 -26.66 12.02 14.75
CA THR A 199 -27.94 11.60 15.33
C THR A 199 -29.14 12.42 14.82
N ALA A 200 -28.92 13.44 14.00
CA ALA A 200 -29.99 14.15 13.30
C ALA A 200 -30.33 13.46 11.97
N LEU A 201 -29.32 12.87 11.31
CA LEU A 201 -29.48 12.09 10.09
C LEU A 201 -29.89 10.64 10.39
N PHE A 202 -29.11 9.94 11.20
CA PHE A 202 -29.36 8.56 11.61
C PHE A 202 -30.40 8.55 12.72
N THR A 203 -31.66 8.39 12.32
CA THR A 203 -32.79 8.32 13.24
C THR A 203 -33.67 7.12 12.91
N PRO A 204 -34.48 6.62 13.85
CA PRO A 204 -35.49 5.61 13.54
C PRO A 204 -36.58 6.12 12.59
N GLY A 205 -36.65 7.44 12.39
CA GLY A 205 -37.72 8.10 11.65
C GLY A 205 -39.07 7.93 12.33
N THR A 206 -40.10 7.72 11.52
CA THR A 206 -41.47 7.44 11.93
C THR A 206 -41.76 5.94 11.93
N ASN A 207 -42.92 5.53 12.44
CA ASN A 207 -43.34 4.12 12.48
C ASN A 207 -43.42 3.43 11.10
N ARG A 208 -43.32 4.16 9.98
CA ARG A 208 -43.36 3.60 8.62
C ARG A 208 -42.01 3.51 7.93
N ASN A 209 -40.95 4.13 8.48
CA ASN A 209 -39.67 4.25 7.80
C ASN A 209 -39.01 2.88 7.53
N THR A 210 -39.07 1.93 8.46
CA THR A 210 -38.59 0.55 8.23
C THR A 210 -39.31 -0.12 7.07
N GLU A 211 -40.64 0.01 6.96
CA GLU A 211 -41.39 -0.57 5.83
C GLU A 211 -41.02 0.08 4.50
N VAL A 212 -40.87 1.41 4.49
CA VAL A 212 -40.46 2.17 3.30
C VAL A 212 -39.07 1.74 2.87
N ALA A 213 -38.10 1.73 3.78
CA ALA A 213 -36.74 1.29 3.52
C ALA A 213 -36.68 -0.15 2.97
N ARG A 214 -37.49 -1.07 3.51
CA ARG A 214 -37.60 -2.43 2.97
C ARG A 214 -38.18 -2.46 1.56
N ARG A 215 -39.22 -1.67 1.25
CA ARG A 215 -39.77 -1.57 -0.11
C ARG A 215 -38.74 -1.03 -1.09
N ASP A 216 -38.06 0.06 -0.72
CA ASP A 216 -37.05 0.71 -1.56
C ASP A 216 -35.85 -0.21 -1.83
N LEU A 217 -35.45 -0.98 -0.81
CA LEU A 217 -34.40 -1.98 -0.91
C LEU A 217 -34.89 -3.34 -1.46
N GLY A 218 -36.16 -3.48 -1.85
CA GLY A 218 -36.73 -4.72 -2.40
C GLY A 218 -36.65 -5.92 -1.46
N LEU A 219 -36.80 -5.71 -0.15
CA LEU A 219 -36.77 -6.72 0.90
C LEU A 219 -38.19 -7.11 1.32
N PRO A 220 -38.47 -8.41 1.57
CA PRO A 220 -39.76 -8.84 2.09
C PRO A 220 -40.05 -8.24 3.47
N LEU A 221 -41.28 -7.75 3.68
CA LEU A 221 -41.67 -7.10 4.93
C LEU A 221 -41.70 -8.05 6.14
N HIS A 222 -41.98 -9.34 5.92
CA HIS A 222 -42.09 -10.35 6.98
C HIS A 222 -40.76 -11.01 7.34
N ALA A 223 -39.73 -10.88 6.49
CA ALA A 223 -38.42 -11.49 6.74
C ALA A 223 -37.68 -10.75 7.85
N LYS A 224 -36.80 -11.47 8.55
CA LYS A 224 -35.81 -10.88 9.45
C LYS A 224 -34.61 -10.41 8.65
N VAL A 225 -34.16 -9.18 8.84
CA VAL A 225 -33.07 -8.59 8.04
C VAL A 225 -31.83 -8.37 8.90
N ILE A 226 -30.70 -8.96 8.52
CA ILE A 226 -29.40 -8.69 9.14
C ILE A 226 -28.59 -7.82 8.17
N ALA A 227 -28.11 -6.67 8.63
CA ALA A 227 -27.23 -5.82 7.82
C ALA A 227 -25.78 -5.88 8.30
N PHE A 228 -24.87 -5.76 7.35
CA PHE A 228 -23.46 -5.42 7.54
C PHE A 228 -23.20 -4.14 6.77
N VAL A 229 -22.53 -3.19 7.40
CA VAL A 229 -22.13 -1.93 6.76
C VAL A 229 -20.65 -1.71 6.98
N GLY A 230 -19.92 -1.44 5.90
CA GLY A 230 -18.49 -1.15 5.95
C GLY A 230 -17.72 -1.77 4.79
N ARG A 231 -16.40 -1.54 4.76
CA ARG A 231 -15.52 -2.10 3.72
C ARG A 231 -15.58 -3.63 3.74
N LEU A 232 -15.65 -4.24 2.55
CA LEU A 232 -15.64 -5.69 2.36
C LEU A 232 -14.20 -6.21 2.40
N GLN A 233 -13.60 -6.15 3.59
CA GLN A 233 -12.24 -6.59 3.88
C GLN A 233 -12.27 -7.68 4.96
N GLU A 234 -11.32 -8.61 4.89
CA GLU A 234 -11.28 -9.78 5.76
C GLU A 234 -11.28 -9.41 7.25
N PHE A 235 -10.49 -8.41 7.65
CA PHE A 235 -10.44 -7.93 9.04
C PHE A 235 -11.73 -7.25 9.52
N LYS A 236 -12.67 -6.89 8.62
CA LYS A 236 -14.00 -6.40 9.00
C LYS A 236 -15.02 -7.52 9.22
N GLY A 237 -14.66 -8.76 8.89
CA GLY A 237 -15.45 -9.95 9.18
C GLY A 237 -16.72 -10.21 8.36
N PRO A 238 -16.96 -9.68 7.14
CA PRO A 238 -18.17 -10.04 6.38
C PRO A 238 -18.27 -11.56 6.13
N GLN A 239 -17.14 -12.27 6.03
CA GLN A 239 -17.08 -13.73 5.95
C GLN A 239 -17.62 -14.44 7.21
N VAL A 240 -17.43 -13.84 8.39
CA VAL A 240 -17.95 -14.37 9.66
C VAL A 240 -19.47 -14.33 9.63
N LEU A 241 -20.05 -13.19 9.22
CA LEU A 241 -21.50 -13.05 9.08
C LEU A 241 -22.07 -14.02 8.04
N ILE A 242 -21.45 -14.15 6.86
CA ILE A 242 -21.92 -15.06 5.81
C ILE A 242 -21.97 -16.52 6.32
N ARG A 243 -20.89 -16.97 6.97
CA ARG A 243 -20.83 -18.33 7.55
C ARG A 243 -21.83 -18.52 8.69
N ALA A 244 -21.97 -17.52 9.57
CA ALA A 244 -22.92 -17.55 10.68
C ALA A 244 -24.38 -17.65 10.19
N VAL A 245 -24.74 -16.93 9.12
CA VAL A 245 -26.09 -17.04 8.54
C VAL A 245 -26.28 -18.37 7.81
N GLY A 246 -25.24 -18.90 7.16
CA GLY A 246 -25.24 -20.26 6.62
C GLY A 246 -25.56 -21.29 7.70
N GLU A 247 -24.92 -21.17 8.86
CA GLU A 247 -25.15 -22.04 10.01
C GLU A 247 -26.53 -21.84 10.64
N LEU A 248 -26.96 -20.59 10.83
CA LEU A 248 -28.30 -20.27 11.33
C LEU A 248 -29.39 -20.90 10.45
N ARG A 249 -29.25 -20.84 9.13
CA ARG A 249 -30.21 -21.46 8.20
C ARG A 249 -30.23 -22.98 8.29
N ARG A 250 -29.09 -23.62 8.54
CA ARG A 250 -29.04 -25.08 8.76
C ARG A 250 -29.76 -25.48 10.04
N ARG A 251 -29.65 -24.67 11.10
CA ARG A 251 -30.27 -24.90 12.41
C ARG A 251 -31.76 -24.56 12.45
N GLU A 252 -32.17 -23.47 11.80
CA GLU A 252 -33.49 -22.87 11.93
C GLU A 252 -34.15 -22.63 10.55
N GLN A 253 -34.66 -23.70 9.94
CA GLN A 253 -35.22 -23.63 8.57
C GLN A 253 -36.51 -22.79 8.45
N GLU A 254 -37.22 -22.57 9.56
CA GLU A 254 -38.47 -21.80 9.60
C GLU A 254 -38.22 -20.27 9.72
N LEU A 255 -37.03 -19.86 10.14
CA LEU A 255 -36.70 -18.45 10.29
C LEU A 255 -36.31 -17.85 8.93
N GLU A 256 -37.20 -17.05 8.34
CA GLU A 256 -36.89 -16.39 7.07
C GLU A 256 -35.93 -15.21 7.29
N VAL A 257 -34.66 -15.40 6.95
CA VAL A 257 -33.60 -14.41 7.08
C VAL A 257 -33.18 -13.85 5.71
N ARG A 258 -32.96 -12.53 5.65
CA ARG A 258 -32.32 -11.81 4.54
C ARG A 258 -31.07 -11.10 5.06
N VAL A 259 -30.03 -11.06 4.25
CA VAL A 259 -28.78 -10.38 4.59
C VAL A 259 -28.53 -9.24 3.62
N VAL A 260 -28.19 -8.06 4.15
CA VAL A 260 -27.76 -6.92 3.36
C VAL A 260 -26.29 -6.64 3.67
N LEU A 261 -25.41 -6.81 2.70
CA LEU A 261 -24.00 -6.45 2.81
C LEU A 261 -23.78 -5.14 2.04
N CYS A 262 -23.63 -4.02 2.74
CA CYS A 262 -23.48 -2.70 2.16
C CYS A 262 -22.02 -2.21 2.28
N GLY A 263 -21.30 -2.20 1.16
CA GLY A 263 -19.90 -1.81 1.13
C GLY A 263 -19.17 -2.17 -0.16
N GLY A 264 -18.01 -1.55 -0.37
CA GLY A 264 -17.14 -1.79 -1.51
C GLY A 264 -15.97 -2.69 -1.15
N ALA A 265 -15.38 -3.31 -2.18
CA ALA A 265 -14.05 -3.88 -2.06
C ALA A 265 -13.00 -2.77 -1.90
N SER A 266 -11.98 -3.00 -1.07
CA SER A 266 -10.93 -2.04 -0.74
C SER A 266 -9.61 -2.77 -0.48
N GLY A 267 -8.51 -2.30 -1.10
CA GLY A 267 -7.22 -2.98 -1.11
C GLY A 267 -6.99 -3.81 -2.38
N SER A 268 -5.72 -4.04 -2.74
CA SER A 268 -5.30 -4.70 -3.99
C SER A 268 -5.84 -6.12 -4.18
N GLU A 269 -6.18 -6.81 -3.09
CA GLU A 269 -6.68 -8.21 -3.11
C GLU A 269 -8.19 -8.35 -2.82
N ALA A 270 -8.89 -7.26 -2.51
CA ALA A 270 -10.30 -7.34 -2.11
C ALA A 270 -11.22 -7.48 -3.32
N SER A 271 -12.10 -8.50 -3.31
CA SER A 271 -13.12 -8.69 -4.34
C SER A 271 -14.47 -9.04 -3.73
N VAL A 272 -15.52 -8.32 -4.15
CA VAL A 272 -16.91 -8.64 -3.81
C VAL A 272 -17.28 -10.05 -4.29
N ALA A 273 -16.67 -10.53 -5.38
CA ALA A 273 -16.90 -11.87 -5.93
C ALA A 273 -16.56 -12.96 -4.91
N ARG A 274 -15.45 -12.83 -4.16
CA ARG A 274 -15.06 -13.79 -3.11
C ARG A 274 -16.18 -13.99 -2.07
N TYR A 275 -16.84 -12.92 -1.66
CA TYR A 275 -17.93 -12.99 -0.69
C TYR A 275 -19.24 -13.50 -1.30
N ARG A 276 -19.51 -13.21 -2.58
CA ARG A 276 -20.64 -13.83 -3.31
C ARG A 276 -20.46 -15.33 -3.43
N ASP A 277 -19.26 -15.78 -3.81
CA ASP A 277 -18.93 -17.20 -3.91
C ASP A 277 -19.03 -17.89 -2.55
N LEU A 278 -18.58 -17.23 -1.47
CA LEU A 278 -18.75 -17.74 -0.11
C LEU A 278 -20.24 -17.88 0.26
N ALA A 279 -21.07 -16.88 -0.05
CA ALA A 279 -22.51 -16.97 0.19
C ALA A 279 -23.17 -18.11 -0.59
N CYS A 280 -22.74 -18.36 -1.84
CA CYS A 280 -23.18 -19.52 -2.62
C CYS A 280 -22.72 -20.85 -1.99
N LYS A 281 -21.47 -20.94 -1.52
CA LYS A 281 -20.92 -22.12 -0.85
C LYS A 281 -21.65 -22.44 0.46
N GLU A 282 -22.02 -21.43 1.23
CA GLU A 282 -22.85 -21.58 2.44
C GLU A 282 -24.33 -21.85 2.12
N GLY A 283 -24.70 -21.92 0.84
CA GLY A 283 -26.05 -22.18 0.37
C GLY A 283 -26.99 -20.98 0.49
N ILE A 284 -26.53 -19.82 0.95
CA ILE A 284 -27.36 -18.63 1.24
C ILE A 284 -27.35 -17.56 0.14
N GLY A 285 -26.74 -17.82 -1.02
CA GLY A 285 -26.57 -16.82 -2.08
C GLY A 285 -27.84 -16.06 -2.46
N ALA A 286 -29.00 -16.72 -2.51
CA ALA A 286 -30.30 -16.09 -2.82
C ALA A 286 -30.86 -15.19 -1.70
N GLN A 287 -30.35 -15.31 -0.47
CA GLN A 287 -30.76 -14.50 0.68
C GLN A 287 -29.85 -13.29 0.92
N VAL A 288 -28.67 -13.24 0.28
CA VAL A 288 -27.69 -12.18 0.47
C VAL A 288 -27.80 -11.15 -0.66
N ARG A 289 -28.06 -9.89 -0.29
CA ARG A 289 -28.03 -8.75 -1.20
C ARG A 289 -26.78 -7.93 -0.97
N PHE A 290 -25.96 -7.78 -2.00
CA PHE A 290 -24.77 -6.92 -1.98
C PHE A 290 -25.14 -5.54 -2.52
N LEU A 291 -24.98 -4.52 -1.68
CA LEU A 291 -25.14 -3.11 -2.05
C LEU A 291 -23.75 -2.48 -2.12
N GLY A 292 -23.51 -1.67 -3.16
CA GLY A 292 -22.33 -0.82 -3.20
C GLY A 292 -22.36 0.24 -2.08
N PRO A 293 -21.23 0.94 -1.83
CA PRO A 293 -21.19 2.06 -0.89
C PRO A 293 -22.26 3.11 -1.20
N ARG A 294 -22.82 3.68 -0.14
CA ARG A 294 -23.93 4.63 -0.19
C ARG A 294 -23.57 5.89 0.60
N PRO A 295 -23.96 7.08 0.15
CA PRO A 295 -23.79 8.27 0.96
C PRO A 295 -24.64 8.19 2.23
N PRO A 296 -24.30 8.92 3.31
CA PRO A 296 -24.96 8.81 4.60
C PRO A 296 -26.49 8.90 4.54
N GLU A 297 -27.05 9.78 3.72
CA GLU A 297 -28.48 9.99 3.52
C GLU A 297 -29.22 8.76 2.95
N GLU A 298 -28.53 7.95 2.13
CA GLU A 298 -29.08 6.69 1.64
C GLU A 298 -28.80 5.54 2.63
N LEU A 299 -27.71 5.62 3.37
CA LEU A 299 -27.29 4.59 4.32
C LEU A 299 -28.26 4.45 5.50
N VAL A 300 -28.94 5.53 5.89
CA VAL A 300 -30.04 5.50 6.88
C VAL A 300 -31.06 4.41 6.55
N SER A 301 -31.41 4.23 5.27
CA SER A 301 -32.36 3.21 4.84
C SER A 301 -31.87 1.78 5.10
N VAL A 302 -30.57 1.53 4.98
CA VAL A 302 -29.97 0.21 5.25
C VAL A 302 -30.10 -0.11 6.74
N TYR A 303 -29.80 0.85 7.60
CA TYR A 303 -29.96 0.68 9.05
C TYR A 303 -31.41 0.50 9.46
N GLN A 304 -32.33 1.34 8.94
CA GLN A 304 -33.76 1.29 9.25
C GLN A 304 -34.43 0.00 8.74
N ALA A 305 -33.96 -0.58 7.64
CA ALA A 305 -34.51 -1.82 7.09
C ALA A 305 -34.09 -3.06 7.92
N ALA A 306 -32.94 -2.98 8.59
CA ALA A 306 -32.36 -4.07 9.36
C ALA A 306 -33.07 -4.27 10.71
N ASP A 307 -33.25 -5.53 11.10
CA ASP A 307 -33.63 -5.93 12.45
C ASP A 307 -32.42 -5.94 13.39
N VAL A 308 -31.24 -6.26 12.86
CA VAL A 308 -29.96 -6.31 13.57
C VAL A 308 -28.84 -5.87 12.61
N VAL A 309 -27.89 -5.10 13.12
CA VAL A 309 -26.61 -4.84 12.41
C VAL A 309 -25.51 -5.69 13.01
N ALA A 310 -24.81 -6.46 12.18
CA ALA A 310 -23.68 -7.27 12.57
C ALA A 310 -22.35 -6.56 12.29
N VAL A 311 -21.50 -6.44 13.31
CA VAL A 311 -20.16 -5.81 13.23
C VAL A 311 -19.09 -6.82 13.71
N PRO A 312 -18.80 -7.88 12.92
CA PRO A 312 -17.85 -8.95 13.27
C PRO A 312 -16.38 -8.58 13.04
N SER A 313 -15.97 -7.35 13.35
CA SER A 313 -14.60 -6.88 13.11
C SER A 313 -13.59 -7.66 13.94
N TYR A 314 -12.41 -7.94 13.38
CA TYR A 314 -11.24 -8.43 14.12
C TYR A 314 -10.49 -7.29 14.81
N ASN A 315 -10.51 -6.10 14.20
CA ASN A 315 -9.96 -4.88 14.76
C ASN A 315 -10.90 -3.70 14.46
N GLU A 316 -11.24 -2.95 15.50
CA GLU A 316 -12.14 -1.79 15.40
C GLU A 316 -11.75 -0.71 16.42
N SER A 317 -11.34 0.47 15.95
CA SER A 317 -10.84 1.53 16.83
C SER A 317 -11.96 2.11 17.72
N PHE A 318 -13.12 2.39 17.13
CA PHE A 318 -14.31 2.87 17.85
C PHE A 318 -15.58 2.12 17.45
N GLY A 319 -15.85 2.01 16.14
CA GLY A 319 -17.07 1.37 15.63
C GLY A 319 -18.19 2.36 15.32
N LEU A 320 -17.92 3.35 14.46
CA LEU A 320 -18.93 4.34 14.01
C LEU A 320 -20.20 3.67 13.48
N VAL A 321 -20.06 2.59 12.70
CA VAL A 321 -21.18 1.80 12.17
C VAL A 321 -22.11 1.30 13.28
N ALA A 322 -21.57 0.92 14.44
CA ALA A 322 -22.38 0.47 15.56
C ALA A 322 -23.18 1.65 16.16
N VAL A 323 -22.55 2.82 16.31
CA VAL A 323 -23.25 4.01 16.83
C VAL A 323 -24.30 4.53 15.85
N GLU A 324 -24.00 4.55 14.54
CA GLU A 324 -24.94 4.93 13.47
C GLU A 324 -26.15 4.00 13.43
N ALA A 325 -25.93 2.67 13.50
CA ALA A 325 -27.01 1.69 13.57
C ALA A 325 -27.90 1.91 14.81
N GLN A 326 -27.29 2.16 15.97
CA GLN A 326 -28.02 2.42 17.20
C GLN A 326 -28.80 3.74 17.15
N ALA A 327 -28.25 4.78 16.54
CA ALA A 327 -28.93 6.06 16.31
C ALA A 327 -30.16 5.88 15.41
N ALA A 328 -30.05 5.01 14.40
CA ALA A 328 -31.17 4.59 13.56
C ALA A 328 -32.19 3.66 14.26
N GLY A 329 -31.97 3.31 15.53
CA GLY A 329 -32.86 2.47 16.33
C GLY A 329 -32.69 0.97 16.10
N THR A 330 -31.56 0.55 15.54
CA THR A 330 -31.28 -0.85 15.21
C THR A 330 -30.27 -1.44 16.20
N PRO A 331 -30.58 -2.56 16.86
CA PRO A 331 -29.65 -3.21 17.77
C PRO A 331 -28.45 -3.80 17.04
N VAL A 332 -27.32 -3.92 17.75
CA VAL A 332 -26.04 -4.32 17.17
C VAL A 332 -25.55 -5.64 17.77
N VAL A 333 -25.11 -6.57 16.93
CA VAL A 333 -24.30 -7.73 17.35
C VAL A 333 -22.87 -7.47 16.91
N ALA A 334 -21.97 -7.27 17.85
CA ALA A 334 -20.61 -6.83 17.59
C ALA A 334 -19.58 -7.78 18.22
N ALA A 335 -18.40 -7.89 17.60
CA ALA A 335 -17.27 -8.56 18.25
C ALA A 335 -16.82 -7.76 19.48
N ARG A 336 -16.35 -8.43 20.53
CA ARG A 336 -15.77 -7.80 21.74
C ARG A 336 -14.32 -7.39 21.49
N VAL A 337 -14.10 -6.48 20.54
CA VAL A 337 -12.76 -5.98 20.17
C VAL A 337 -12.71 -4.46 20.15
N GLY A 338 -11.54 -3.92 20.49
CA GLY A 338 -11.24 -2.49 20.43
C GLY A 338 -12.31 -1.60 21.08
N GLY A 339 -12.89 -0.67 20.31
CA GLY A 339 -13.88 0.29 20.81
C GLY A 339 -15.34 -0.19 20.83
N LEU A 340 -15.65 -1.35 20.24
CA LEU A 340 -17.03 -1.87 20.18
C LEU A 340 -17.69 -2.06 21.56
N PRO A 341 -16.98 -2.47 22.63
CA PRO A 341 -17.55 -2.53 23.97
C PRO A 341 -17.94 -1.17 24.57
N LEU A 342 -17.38 -0.06 24.06
CA LEU A 342 -17.82 1.28 24.41
C LEU A 342 -19.04 1.69 23.57
N ALA A 343 -19.03 1.36 22.28
CA ALA A 343 -20.10 1.71 21.35
C ALA A 343 -21.40 0.94 21.61
N VAL A 344 -21.34 -0.30 22.11
CA VAL A 344 -22.50 -1.16 22.36
C VAL A 344 -22.63 -1.50 23.84
N ALA A 345 -23.75 -1.10 24.45
CA ALA A 345 -24.08 -1.51 25.81
C ALA A 345 -24.61 -2.95 25.83
N ASP A 346 -23.70 -3.89 26.08
CA ASP A 346 -23.93 -5.34 26.06
C ASP A 346 -25.17 -5.77 26.87
N GLY A 347 -26.02 -6.60 26.24
CA GLY A 347 -27.30 -7.05 26.78
C GLY A 347 -28.43 -6.01 26.77
N ARG A 348 -28.13 -4.72 26.53
CA ARG A 348 -29.10 -3.62 26.63
C ARG A 348 -29.43 -2.96 25.28
N THR A 349 -28.44 -2.71 24.43
CA THR A 349 -28.60 -2.12 23.09
C THR A 349 -28.16 -3.07 21.98
N GLY A 350 -27.60 -4.20 22.36
CA GLY A 350 -26.99 -5.17 21.47
C GLY A 350 -26.35 -6.31 22.26
N VAL A 351 -25.54 -7.13 21.59
CA VAL A 351 -24.78 -8.23 22.21
C VAL A 351 -23.35 -8.23 21.71
N LEU A 352 -22.40 -8.45 22.63
CA LEU A 352 -20.98 -8.59 22.31
C LEU A 352 -20.54 -10.06 22.28
N VAL A 353 -20.03 -10.50 21.13
CA VAL A 353 -19.54 -11.87 20.89
C VAL A 353 -18.04 -11.94 21.17
N GLY A 354 -17.61 -12.97 21.91
CA GLY A 354 -16.20 -13.09 22.34
C GLY A 354 -15.26 -13.64 21.27
N SER A 355 -15.79 -14.37 20.29
CA SER A 355 -15.03 -15.01 19.22
C SER A 355 -15.49 -14.57 17.82
N HIS A 356 -14.85 -15.13 16.79
CA HIS A 356 -15.28 -15.04 15.38
C HIS A 356 -15.76 -16.40 14.86
N ASP A 357 -16.11 -17.34 15.75
CA ASP A 357 -16.66 -18.64 15.38
C ASP A 357 -18.07 -18.48 14.77
N PRO A 358 -18.29 -18.91 13.52
CA PRO A 358 -19.61 -18.87 12.90
C PRO A 358 -20.73 -19.49 13.72
N GLU A 359 -20.46 -20.53 14.52
CA GLU A 359 -21.49 -21.19 15.32
C GLU A 359 -21.98 -20.33 16.49
N GLU A 360 -21.07 -19.63 17.17
CA GLU A 360 -21.39 -18.71 18.26
C GLU A 360 -22.17 -17.50 17.71
N TRP A 361 -21.71 -16.94 16.59
CA TRP A 361 -22.41 -15.85 15.90
C TRP A 361 -23.81 -16.26 15.44
N ALA A 362 -23.97 -17.48 14.91
CA ALA A 362 -25.27 -18.00 14.49
C ALA A 362 -26.23 -18.13 15.68
N ALA A 363 -25.75 -18.63 16.82
CA ALA A 363 -26.56 -18.77 18.04
C ALA A 363 -27.04 -17.40 18.56
N VAL A 364 -26.13 -16.43 18.67
CA VAL A 364 -26.46 -15.07 19.15
C VAL A 364 -27.44 -14.36 18.20
N LEU A 365 -27.21 -14.47 16.88
CA LEU A 365 -28.13 -13.89 15.89
C LEU A 365 -29.50 -14.55 15.96
N GLY A 366 -29.56 -15.90 16.01
CA GLY A 366 -30.82 -16.64 16.12
C GLY A 366 -31.62 -16.26 17.37
N ASP A 367 -30.97 -16.18 18.53
CA ASP A 367 -31.60 -15.79 19.80
C ASP A 367 -32.23 -14.40 19.73
N ILE A 368 -31.55 -13.40 19.14
CA ILE A 368 -32.07 -12.04 19.00
C ILE A 368 -33.19 -11.97 17.95
N LEU A 369 -33.10 -12.74 16.87
CA LEU A 369 -34.11 -12.73 15.81
C LEU A 369 -35.40 -13.44 16.22
N ARG A 370 -35.33 -14.42 17.13
CA ARG A 370 -36.50 -15.13 17.70
C ARG A 370 -37.22 -14.34 18.78
N ASP A 371 -36.49 -13.56 19.59
CA ASP A 371 -37.07 -12.78 20.69
C ASP A 371 -37.41 -11.35 20.24
N ASP A 372 -38.59 -11.21 19.60
CA ASP A 372 -39.10 -9.92 19.12
C ASP A 372 -39.21 -8.85 20.23
N PRO A 373 -39.79 -9.12 21.42
CA PRO A 373 -39.83 -8.15 22.51
C PRO A 373 -38.45 -7.66 22.92
N ARG A 374 -37.48 -8.56 23.08
CA ARG A 374 -36.10 -8.21 23.46
C ARG A 374 -35.42 -7.37 22.38
N ARG A 375 -35.52 -7.78 21.11
CA ARG A 375 -34.91 -7.05 19.98
C ARG A 375 -35.47 -5.63 19.85
N ILE A 376 -36.79 -5.47 19.95
CA ILE A 376 -37.45 -4.15 19.90
C ILE A 376 -37.03 -3.27 21.08
N ALA A 377 -36.94 -3.85 22.29
CA ALA A 377 -36.46 -3.11 23.46
C ALA A 377 -35.00 -2.66 23.30
N MET A 378 -34.13 -3.51 22.74
CA MET A 378 -32.75 -3.14 22.44
C MET A 378 -32.66 -1.99 21.46
N GLY A 379 -33.44 -2.00 20.36
CA GLY A 379 -33.48 -0.91 19.40
C GLY A 379 -33.93 0.44 20.00
N ARG A 380 -34.90 0.42 20.91
CA ARG A 380 -35.32 1.65 21.63
C ARG A 380 -34.23 2.17 22.56
N ASN A 381 -33.58 1.29 23.32
CA ASN A 381 -32.47 1.65 24.20
C ASN A 381 -31.26 2.14 23.41
N ALA A 382 -31.06 1.62 22.19
CA ALA A 382 -29.96 1.96 21.31
C ALA A 382 -29.98 3.45 20.93
N VAL A 383 -31.16 4.02 20.63
CA VAL A 383 -31.30 5.45 20.32
C VAL A 383 -30.83 6.33 21.49
N ALA A 384 -31.28 6.02 22.70
CA ALA A 384 -30.91 6.76 23.89
C ALA A 384 -29.41 6.64 24.21
N HIS A 385 -28.81 5.47 23.94
CA HIS A 385 -27.38 5.26 24.11
C HIS A 385 -26.57 6.01 23.05
N ALA A 386 -26.98 5.96 21.78
CA ALA A 386 -26.33 6.63 20.67
C ALA A 386 -26.34 8.16 20.83
N ALA A 387 -27.39 8.73 21.43
CA ALA A 387 -27.47 10.16 21.76
C ALA A 387 -26.34 10.65 22.69
N GLY A 388 -25.67 9.74 23.41
CA GLY A 388 -24.47 10.05 24.19
C GLY A 388 -23.20 10.25 23.36
N PHE A 389 -23.24 9.95 22.05
CA PHE A 389 -22.10 10.05 21.15
C PHE A 389 -22.40 11.06 20.03
N SER A 390 -22.02 12.32 20.23
CA SER A 390 -22.27 13.38 19.24
C SER A 390 -20.97 14.00 18.72
N TRP A 391 -20.97 14.37 17.43
CA TRP A 391 -19.83 15.07 16.82
C TRP A 391 -19.58 16.43 17.46
N ALA A 392 -20.64 17.11 17.92
CA ALA A 392 -20.53 18.39 18.63
C ALA A 392 -19.75 18.25 19.94
N ALA A 393 -20.03 17.21 20.75
CA ALA A 393 -19.28 16.93 21.98
C ALA A 393 -17.83 16.52 21.68
N ALA A 394 -17.61 15.72 20.62
CA ALA A 394 -16.26 15.36 20.19
C ALA A 394 -15.44 16.60 19.78
N ALA A 395 -16.04 17.54 19.04
CA ALA A 395 -15.40 18.78 18.64
C ALA A 395 -15.14 19.73 19.82
N GLU A 396 -16.08 19.85 20.76
CA GLU A 396 -15.88 20.63 22.00
C GLU A 396 -14.68 20.10 22.79
N LYS A 397 -14.61 18.77 22.98
CA LYS A 397 -13.48 18.14 23.66
C LYS A 397 -12.17 18.31 22.89
N LEU A 398 -12.21 18.24 21.56
CA LEU A 398 -11.02 18.44 20.74
C LEU A 398 -10.55 19.90 20.76
N GLU A 399 -11.45 20.86 20.79
CA GLU A 399 -11.11 22.28 20.93
C GLU A 399 -10.46 22.57 22.31
N GLU A 400 -10.94 21.93 23.38
CA GLU A 400 -10.28 21.95 24.70
C GLU A 400 -8.85 21.40 24.59
N VAL A 401 -8.67 20.27 23.92
CA VAL A 401 -7.34 19.69 23.67
C VAL A 401 -6.44 20.65 22.90
N TYR A 402 -6.96 21.33 21.87
CA TYR A 402 -6.18 22.33 21.13
C TYR A 402 -5.76 23.50 22.01
N ARG A 403 -6.68 24.04 22.82
CA ARG A 403 -6.39 25.14 23.74
C ARG A 403 -5.34 24.75 24.77
N ASP A 404 -5.46 23.57 25.37
CA ASP A 404 -4.50 23.05 26.34
C ASP A 404 -3.11 22.83 25.72
N THR A 405 -3.08 22.30 24.50
CA THR A 405 -1.84 22.06 23.75
C THR A 405 -1.16 23.40 23.43
N LEU A 406 -1.92 24.38 22.92
CA LEU A 406 -1.40 25.73 22.64
C LEU A 406 -0.88 26.43 23.90
N ASN A 407 -1.61 26.34 25.02
CA ASN A 407 -1.21 26.96 26.28
C ASN A 407 0.07 26.33 26.88
N SER A 408 0.31 25.05 26.60
CA SER A 408 1.48 24.31 27.10
C SER A 408 2.67 24.38 26.16
N PHE A 409 2.46 24.76 24.90
CA PHE A 409 3.49 24.77 23.87
C PHE A 409 4.36 26.03 23.95
N ALA A 410 5.67 25.84 24.05
CA ALA A 410 6.65 26.90 24.02
C ALA A 410 7.55 26.73 22.77
N PRO A 411 7.47 27.63 21.77
CA PRO A 411 8.26 27.52 20.56
C PRO A 411 9.77 27.44 20.85
N GLY A 412 10.42 26.36 20.42
CA GLY A 412 11.85 26.16 20.61
C GLY A 412 12.29 25.72 22.02
N ALA A 413 11.36 25.38 22.92
CA ALA A 413 11.69 24.90 24.26
C ALA A 413 12.10 23.41 24.31
N HIS A 414 11.88 22.66 23.22
CA HIS A 414 12.24 21.26 23.09
C HIS A 414 13.40 21.12 22.09
N GLU A 415 14.65 21.06 22.59
CA GLU A 415 15.77 20.57 21.78
C GLU A 415 15.59 19.06 21.54
N ARG A 416 15.70 18.62 20.28
CA ARG A 416 15.59 17.20 19.92
C ARG A 416 16.74 16.42 20.58
N ALA A 417 16.42 15.61 21.58
CA ALA A 417 17.40 14.74 22.22
C ALA A 417 17.67 13.52 21.31
N ALA A 418 18.92 13.33 20.90
CA ALA A 418 19.34 12.21 20.04
C ALA A 418 19.25 10.83 20.71
N PHE A 419 18.94 10.76 22.00
CA PHE A 419 18.81 9.53 22.76
C PHE A 419 17.35 9.39 23.21
N GLY A 420 16.66 8.39 22.64
CA GLY A 420 15.32 7.99 23.07
C GLY A 420 15.38 7.52 24.52
N GLY A 421 14.71 8.27 25.39
CA GLY A 421 14.69 8.03 26.82
C GLY A 421 13.95 9.15 27.53
N SER A 422 12.86 8.79 28.19
CA SER A 422 12.01 9.67 28.97
C SER A 422 12.79 10.56 29.95
N SER A 423 12.31 11.80 30.10
CA SER A 423 12.70 12.82 31.08
C SER A 423 13.99 13.63 30.83
N ALA A 424 13.82 14.74 30.11
CA ALA A 424 14.59 15.95 30.37
C ALA A 424 13.63 17.12 30.69
N ARG A 425 12.86 17.00 31.77
CA ARG A 425 12.40 18.18 32.51
C ARG A 425 13.49 18.55 33.51
N GLN A 426 13.98 19.77 33.37
CA GLN A 426 15.12 20.35 34.06
C GLN A 426 15.18 20.03 35.56
N VAL A 427 16.31 19.51 36.02
CA VAL A 427 16.74 19.62 37.42
C VAL A 427 17.73 20.78 37.50
N PRO A 428 17.47 21.86 38.25
CA PRO A 428 18.39 22.99 38.35
C PRO A 428 19.57 22.62 39.24
N GLY A 429 20.78 22.82 38.72
CA GLY A 429 22.01 22.88 39.51
C GLY A 429 23.00 21.75 39.26
N ARG A 430 23.71 21.79 38.14
CA ARG A 430 25.11 21.32 38.08
C ARG A 430 25.89 22.22 37.12
N GLN A 431 26.94 22.86 37.64
CA GLN A 431 27.87 23.69 36.89
C GLN A 431 28.59 22.85 35.82
N ALA A 432 28.72 23.40 34.62
CA ALA A 432 29.43 22.81 33.50
C ALA A 432 30.95 22.77 33.75
N ALA A 433 31.56 21.63 33.46
CA ALA A 433 33.00 21.50 33.24
C ALA A 433 33.31 21.60 31.74
N PRO A 434 34.48 22.12 31.32
CA PRO A 434 34.73 22.50 29.94
C PRO A 434 34.86 21.31 29.00
N ALA A 435 34.35 21.50 27.78
CA ALA A 435 34.25 20.51 26.73
C ALA A 435 35.62 19.98 26.27
N ALA A 436 35.86 18.69 26.47
CA ALA A 436 36.78 17.91 25.66
C ALA A 436 35.99 17.38 24.44
N LEU A 437 36.49 17.66 23.23
CA LEU A 437 35.94 17.17 21.97
C LEU A 437 35.72 15.65 22.05
N SER A 438 34.46 15.24 21.97
CA SER A 438 34.07 13.84 22.14
C SER A 438 34.43 13.01 20.91
N TRP A 439 34.68 11.73 21.15
CA TRP A 439 34.96 10.67 20.20
C TRP A 439 34.03 10.66 18.95
N HIS A 440 32.81 11.19 19.06
CA HIS A 440 31.84 11.31 17.97
C HIS A 440 32.22 12.33 16.89
N ALA A 441 32.86 13.45 17.25
CA ALA A 441 33.28 14.46 16.27
C ALA A 441 34.38 13.93 15.34
N ARG A 442 35.27 13.06 15.86
CA ARG A 442 36.30 12.38 15.06
C ARG A 442 35.70 11.32 14.13
N ARG A 443 34.62 10.66 14.55
CA ARG A 443 33.93 9.63 13.78
C ARG A 443 33.03 10.23 12.69
N MET A 444 32.36 11.34 12.96
CA MET A 444 31.55 12.08 11.97
C MET A 444 32.41 12.70 10.87
N ALA A 445 33.56 13.29 11.22
CA ALA A 445 34.52 13.78 10.21
C ALA A 445 35.10 12.64 9.35
N HIS A 446 35.26 11.44 9.92
CA HIS A 446 35.70 10.26 9.19
C HIS A 446 34.59 9.66 8.30
N GLN A 447 33.32 9.76 8.71
CA GLN A 447 32.17 9.23 7.98
C GLN A 447 31.70 10.17 6.86
N GLN A 448 31.80 11.49 7.06
CA GLN A 448 31.52 12.50 6.04
C GLN A 448 32.60 12.56 4.96
N SER A 449 33.84 12.20 5.32
CA SER A 449 34.93 11.91 4.38
C SER A 449 34.74 10.61 3.59
N GLN A 450 33.93 9.65 4.07
CA GLN A 450 33.66 8.36 3.40
C GLN A 450 32.45 8.41 2.47
N LEU A 451 31.47 9.28 2.72
CA LEU A 451 30.32 9.49 1.82
C LEU A 451 30.70 10.19 0.51
N GLN A 452 31.80 10.94 0.49
CA GLN A 452 32.35 11.52 -0.74
C GLN A 452 33.19 10.53 -1.57
N SER A 453 33.29 9.26 -1.16
CA SER A 453 34.18 8.27 -1.79
C SER A 453 33.54 6.91 -2.10
N ARG A 454 32.21 6.74 -2.04
CA ARG A 454 31.57 5.46 -2.38
C ARG A 454 31.08 5.48 -3.83
N HIS A 455 31.75 4.72 -4.67
CA HIS A 455 31.36 4.46 -6.05
C HIS A 455 30.24 3.41 -6.06
N GLY A 456 29.19 3.64 -6.83
CA GLY A 456 28.13 2.65 -7.04
C GLY A 456 28.57 1.55 -7.99
N THR A 457 27.96 0.37 -7.88
CA THR A 457 28.29 -0.77 -8.74
C THR A 457 27.04 -1.34 -9.37
N LEU A 458 27.07 -1.53 -10.68
CA LEU A 458 26.03 -2.21 -11.44
C LEU A 458 26.52 -3.60 -11.86
N ILE A 459 25.80 -4.63 -11.44
CA ILE A 459 26.10 -6.05 -11.68
C ILE A 459 25.11 -6.55 -12.74
N LEU A 460 25.55 -6.73 -13.97
CA LEU A 460 24.72 -7.27 -15.05
C LEU A 460 24.90 -8.78 -15.12
N VAL A 461 23.79 -9.53 -15.05
CA VAL A 461 23.79 -10.99 -15.17
C VAL A 461 22.78 -11.39 -16.24
N ARG A 462 23.26 -11.95 -17.35
CA ARG A 462 22.36 -12.61 -18.33
C ARG A 462 21.83 -13.89 -17.70
N HIS A 463 20.56 -14.22 -17.94
CA HIS A 463 20.01 -15.51 -17.54
C HIS A 463 20.91 -16.68 -17.98
N GLY A 464 20.95 -17.74 -17.17
CA GLY A 464 21.64 -18.98 -17.53
C GLY A 464 21.06 -19.62 -18.79
N GLN A 465 21.75 -20.58 -19.38
CA GLN A 465 21.28 -21.30 -20.57
C GLN A 465 19.83 -21.79 -20.39
N SER A 466 18.93 -21.34 -21.28
CA SER A 466 17.56 -21.81 -21.33
C SER A 466 17.40 -23.05 -22.20
N GLU A 467 16.29 -23.76 -22.04
CA GLU A 467 15.93 -24.91 -22.89
C GLU A 467 16.03 -24.56 -24.38
N TRP A 468 15.54 -23.38 -24.75
CA TRP A 468 15.55 -22.91 -26.14
C TRP A 468 16.89 -22.33 -26.60
N ASN A 469 17.78 -21.97 -25.67
CA ASN A 469 19.17 -21.71 -26.06
C ASN A 469 19.87 -23.02 -26.43
N LYS A 470 19.63 -24.09 -25.66
CA LYS A 470 20.19 -25.42 -25.93
C LYS A 470 19.67 -26.03 -27.24
N SER A 471 18.37 -25.90 -27.52
CA SER A 471 17.77 -26.38 -28.78
C SER A 471 17.92 -25.41 -29.96
N ASN A 472 18.67 -24.31 -29.79
CA ASN A 472 18.96 -23.32 -30.84
C ASN A 472 17.72 -22.62 -31.43
N GLN A 473 16.67 -22.43 -30.63
CA GLN A 473 15.44 -21.72 -31.02
C GLN A 473 15.51 -20.22 -30.69
N PHE A 474 14.71 -19.41 -31.39
CA PHE A 474 14.47 -18.01 -30.99
C PHE A 474 13.48 -17.96 -29.82
N THR A 475 13.92 -17.43 -28.68
CA THR A 475 13.13 -17.45 -27.43
C THR A 475 12.19 -16.26 -27.28
N GLY A 476 12.73 -15.04 -27.37
CA GLY A 476 11.95 -13.82 -27.14
C GLY A 476 11.20 -13.82 -25.81
N TRP A 477 9.91 -13.48 -25.85
CA TRP A 477 9.07 -13.36 -24.66
C TRP A 477 8.45 -14.68 -24.21
N VAL A 478 8.65 -15.78 -24.95
CA VAL A 478 8.17 -17.10 -24.55
C VAL A 478 8.85 -17.55 -23.26
N ASP A 479 8.04 -18.06 -22.32
CA ASP A 479 8.47 -18.32 -20.95
C ASP A 479 9.03 -19.73 -20.75
N VAL A 480 10.22 -19.96 -21.29
CA VAL A 480 10.94 -21.23 -21.19
C VAL A 480 11.80 -21.31 -19.93
N ASP A 481 12.06 -22.53 -19.46
CA ASP A 481 12.85 -22.75 -18.25
C ASP A 481 14.37 -22.76 -18.51
N LEU A 482 15.15 -22.82 -17.43
CA LEU A 482 16.59 -23.07 -17.46
C LEU A 482 16.88 -24.55 -17.67
N THR A 483 18.01 -24.85 -18.32
CA THR A 483 18.58 -26.21 -18.29
C THR A 483 19.36 -26.42 -16.99
N GLU A 484 19.71 -27.67 -16.67
CA GLU A 484 20.65 -27.97 -15.56
C GLU A 484 21.97 -27.18 -15.69
N GLN A 485 22.46 -27.02 -16.93
CA GLN A 485 23.62 -26.17 -17.19
C GLN A 485 23.33 -24.70 -16.83
N GLY A 486 22.18 -24.16 -17.21
CA GLY A 486 21.79 -22.79 -16.86
C GLY A 486 21.65 -22.55 -15.36
N GLU A 487 21.18 -23.55 -14.60
CA GLU A 487 21.17 -23.48 -13.14
C GLU A 487 22.59 -23.48 -12.56
N GLN A 488 23.48 -24.31 -13.10
CA GLN A 488 24.88 -24.35 -12.68
C GLN A 488 25.63 -23.04 -13.00
N GLU A 489 25.32 -22.41 -14.13
CA GLU A 489 25.78 -21.06 -14.48
C GLU A 489 25.31 -20.02 -13.45
N ALA A 490 24.04 -20.06 -13.05
CA ALA A 490 23.48 -19.16 -12.03
C ALA A 490 24.10 -19.37 -10.64
N VAL A 491 24.38 -20.64 -10.26
CA VAL A 491 25.13 -20.98 -9.05
C VAL A 491 26.55 -20.40 -9.11
N ASN A 492 27.22 -20.54 -10.25
CA ASN A 492 28.57 -20.01 -10.44
C ASN A 492 28.59 -18.48 -10.34
N ALA A 493 27.61 -17.79 -10.93
CA ALA A 493 27.45 -16.34 -10.78
C ALA A 493 27.42 -15.92 -9.30
N GLY A 494 26.63 -16.61 -8.48
CA GLY A 494 26.56 -16.33 -7.04
C GLY A 494 27.88 -16.58 -6.32
N ARG A 495 28.61 -17.65 -6.68
CA ARG A 495 29.94 -17.94 -6.12
C ARG A 495 30.94 -16.84 -6.47
N LEU A 496 30.93 -16.33 -7.70
CA LEU A 496 31.79 -15.24 -8.14
C LEU A 496 31.50 -13.95 -7.37
N LEU A 497 30.22 -13.59 -7.19
CA LEU A 497 29.83 -12.41 -6.41
C LEU A 497 30.32 -12.49 -4.95
N VAL A 498 30.18 -13.66 -4.32
CA VAL A 498 30.68 -13.89 -2.95
C VAL A 498 32.20 -13.80 -2.89
N LYS A 499 32.89 -14.46 -3.82
CA LYS A 499 34.36 -14.52 -3.86
C LYS A 499 34.98 -13.14 -4.03
N GLU A 500 34.43 -12.32 -4.92
CA GLU A 500 34.95 -10.98 -5.23
C GLU A 500 34.38 -9.90 -4.29
N GLY A 501 33.49 -10.27 -3.37
CA GLY A 501 32.91 -9.35 -2.37
C GLY A 501 31.91 -8.34 -2.94
N VAL A 502 31.40 -8.58 -4.15
CA VAL A 502 30.46 -7.69 -4.85
C VAL A 502 29.03 -8.20 -4.67
N LEU A 503 28.54 -8.15 -3.43
CA LEU A 503 27.21 -8.67 -3.08
C LEU A 503 26.13 -7.64 -3.40
N PRO A 504 25.00 -8.03 -4.03
CA PRO A 504 23.94 -7.11 -4.39
C PRO A 504 23.16 -6.62 -3.17
N ASP A 505 22.77 -5.35 -3.19
CA ASP A 505 21.90 -4.68 -2.21
C ASP A 505 20.44 -4.58 -2.71
N VAL A 506 20.24 -4.63 -4.03
CA VAL A 506 18.93 -4.60 -4.70
C VAL A 506 19.00 -5.37 -6.01
N LEU A 507 17.91 -6.06 -6.37
CA LEU A 507 17.77 -6.82 -7.61
C LEU A 507 16.68 -6.23 -8.51
N PHE A 508 17.01 -6.04 -9.79
CA PHE A 508 16.07 -5.77 -10.87
C PHE A 508 16.07 -6.97 -11.85
N THR A 509 14.89 -7.47 -12.21
CA THR A 509 14.76 -8.59 -13.16
C THR A 509 13.55 -8.46 -14.07
N SER A 510 13.53 -9.23 -15.15
CA SER A 510 12.37 -9.33 -16.05
C SER A 510 11.22 -10.15 -15.46
N LEU A 511 10.08 -10.21 -16.17
CA LEU A 511 8.92 -11.05 -15.84
C LEU A 511 9.02 -12.50 -16.36
N LEU A 512 10.17 -12.89 -16.94
CA LEU A 512 10.37 -14.20 -17.55
C LEU A 512 11.10 -15.14 -16.59
N ARG A 513 10.60 -16.36 -16.45
CA ARG A 513 11.01 -17.35 -15.46
C ARG A 513 12.50 -17.66 -15.50
N ARG A 514 13.13 -17.72 -16.67
CA ARG A 514 14.58 -17.97 -16.80
C ARG A 514 15.44 -16.89 -16.14
N ALA A 515 15.07 -15.61 -16.26
CA ALA A 515 15.78 -14.51 -15.62
C ALA A 515 15.51 -14.51 -14.11
N ILE A 516 14.25 -14.69 -13.71
CA ILE A 516 13.84 -14.77 -12.30
C ILE A 516 14.55 -15.93 -11.58
N ARG A 517 14.57 -17.12 -12.18
CA ARG A 517 15.24 -18.30 -11.61
C ARG A 517 16.75 -18.10 -11.53
N THR A 518 17.37 -17.55 -12.57
CA THR A 518 18.81 -17.22 -12.52
C THR A 518 19.08 -16.29 -11.34
N ALA A 519 18.31 -15.21 -11.20
CA ALA A 519 18.48 -14.26 -10.12
C ALA A 519 18.30 -14.92 -8.74
N ASN A 520 17.24 -15.70 -8.54
CA ASN A 520 16.98 -16.37 -7.27
C ASN A 520 18.09 -17.37 -6.91
N ILE A 521 18.58 -18.18 -7.87
CA ILE A 521 19.67 -19.12 -7.64
C ILE A 521 20.96 -18.37 -7.28
N THR A 522 21.27 -17.29 -7.98
CA THR A 522 22.43 -16.44 -7.69
C THR A 522 22.31 -15.81 -6.29
N LEU A 523 21.15 -15.27 -5.91
CA LEU A 523 20.91 -14.70 -4.57
C LEU A 523 20.95 -15.75 -3.45
N ASN A 524 20.52 -16.99 -3.72
CA ASN A 524 20.63 -18.10 -2.78
C ASN A 524 22.08 -18.37 -2.40
N VAL A 525 22.96 -18.46 -3.41
CA VAL A 525 24.38 -18.71 -3.19
C VAL A 525 25.04 -17.50 -2.51
N ALA A 526 24.58 -16.29 -2.82
CA ALA A 526 25.10 -15.06 -2.24
C ALA A 526 24.57 -14.73 -0.83
N ASP A 527 23.63 -15.53 -0.29
CA ASP A 527 22.90 -15.26 0.95
C ASP A 527 22.25 -13.86 0.98
N ARG A 528 21.47 -13.58 -0.07
CA ARG A 528 20.85 -12.27 -0.34
C ARG A 528 19.37 -12.34 -0.73
N HIS A 529 18.63 -13.38 -0.36
CA HIS A 529 17.20 -13.50 -0.70
C HIS A 529 16.30 -12.39 -0.13
N TRP A 530 16.74 -11.75 0.95
CA TRP A 530 15.96 -10.71 1.65
C TRP A 530 16.05 -9.34 0.96
N ILE A 531 16.96 -9.15 0.00
CA ILE A 531 17.14 -7.85 -0.65
C ILE A 531 15.89 -7.46 -1.44
N PRO A 532 15.60 -6.15 -1.59
CA PRO A 532 14.50 -5.71 -2.43
C PRO A 532 14.63 -6.25 -3.86
N VAL A 533 13.52 -6.76 -4.42
CA VAL A 533 13.44 -7.28 -5.78
C VAL A 533 12.36 -6.53 -6.56
N GLN A 534 12.74 -5.86 -7.64
CA GLN A 534 11.82 -5.21 -8.56
C GLN A 534 11.75 -5.98 -9.89
N ARG A 535 10.54 -6.12 -10.42
CA ARG A 535 10.29 -6.82 -11.70
C ARG A 535 9.62 -5.89 -12.69
N SER A 536 10.10 -5.90 -13.93
CA SER A 536 9.53 -5.06 -14.98
C SER A 536 9.56 -5.76 -16.34
N TRP A 537 8.46 -5.68 -17.09
CA TRP A 537 8.39 -6.15 -18.47
C TRP A 537 9.42 -5.43 -19.36
N ARG A 538 9.84 -4.21 -18.99
CA ARG A 538 10.85 -3.43 -19.70
C ARG A 538 12.24 -4.08 -19.68
N LEU A 539 12.47 -5.04 -18.79
CA LEU A 539 13.67 -5.86 -18.74
C LEU A 539 13.55 -7.17 -19.54
N ASN A 540 12.41 -7.45 -20.18
CA ASN A 540 12.24 -8.65 -20.99
C ASN A 540 13.20 -8.65 -22.18
N GLU A 541 13.47 -9.85 -22.70
CA GLU A 541 14.18 -10.05 -23.97
C GLU A 541 13.48 -9.30 -25.11
N ARG A 542 14.15 -9.13 -26.24
CA ARG A 542 13.49 -8.65 -27.47
C ARG A 542 12.41 -9.63 -27.94
N HIS A 543 11.22 -9.16 -28.28
CA HIS A 543 10.17 -9.99 -28.89
C HIS A 543 10.56 -10.38 -30.32
N TYR A 544 10.67 -11.67 -30.62
CA TYR A 544 11.16 -12.14 -31.94
C TYR A 544 10.05 -12.33 -32.98
N GLY A 545 8.81 -11.96 -32.66
CA GLY A 545 7.67 -12.04 -33.58
C GLY A 545 7.43 -13.47 -34.09
N LYS A 546 7.18 -13.62 -35.39
CA LYS A 546 6.96 -14.94 -36.01
C LYS A 546 8.12 -15.92 -35.85
N LEU A 547 9.32 -15.44 -35.49
CA LEU A 547 10.47 -16.32 -35.30
C LEU A 547 10.44 -17.05 -33.96
N GLN A 548 9.63 -16.63 -32.98
CA GLN A 548 9.56 -17.30 -31.67
C GLN A 548 9.22 -18.78 -31.84
N GLY A 549 10.05 -19.66 -31.26
CA GLY A 549 9.91 -21.11 -31.37
C GLY A 549 10.59 -21.73 -32.59
N LEU A 550 11.01 -20.96 -33.59
CA LEU A 550 11.68 -21.48 -34.78
C LEU A 550 13.17 -21.73 -34.54
N ASN A 551 13.73 -22.76 -35.18
CA ASN A 551 15.15 -23.07 -35.09
C ASN A 551 15.98 -22.07 -35.91
N LYS A 552 17.05 -21.55 -35.31
CA LYS A 552 17.92 -20.54 -35.95
C LYS A 552 18.64 -21.09 -37.19
N ALA A 553 19.03 -22.36 -37.19
CA ALA A 553 19.74 -22.96 -38.33
C ALA A 553 18.80 -23.16 -39.52
N GLU A 554 17.56 -23.59 -39.27
CA GLU A 554 16.53 -23.78 -40.30
C GLU A 554 16.13 -22.44 -40.93
N ILE A 555 15.90 -21.40 -40.13
CA ILE A 555 15.59 -20.05 -40.63
C ILE A 555 16.73 -19.49 -41.50
N ARG A 556 17.98 -19.79 -41.14
CA ARG A 556 19.15 -19.38 -41.92
C ARG A 556 19.26 -20.12 -43.25
N GLU A 557 18.87 -21.39 -43.28
CA GLU A 557 18.81 -22.19 -44.52
C GLU A 557 17.68 -21.72 -45.43
N GLU A 558 16.50 -21.42 -44.87
CA GLU A 558 15.32 -21.01 -45.63
C GLU A 558 15.44 -19.58 -46.20
N PHE A 559 15.86 -18.61 -45.38
CA PHE A 559 15.87 -17.19 -45.76
C PHE A 559 17.25 -16.65 -46.14
N GLY A 560 18.31 -17.46 -46.00
CA GLY A 560 19.69 -17.07 -46.28
C GLY A 560 20.36 -16.28 -45.15
N GLU A 561 21.69 -16.22 -45.20
CA GLU A 561 22.55 -15.62 -44.16
C GLU A 561 22.25 -14.13 -43.94
N GLU A 562 22.03 -13.36 -45.02
CA GLU A 562 21.80 -11.92 -44.95
C GLU A 562 20.50 -11.58 -44.20
N GLN A 563 19.39 -12.24 -44.53
CA GLN A 563 18.10 -12.03 -43.88
C GLN A 563 18.11 -12.53 -42.43
N PHE A 564 18.73 -13.69 -42.18
CA PHE A 564 18.92 -14.22 -40.83
C PHE A 564 19.72 -13.26 -39.94
N MET A 565 20.84 -12.74 -40.44
CA MET A 565 21.66 -11.78 -39.72
C MET A 565 20.93 -10.46 -39.50
N THR A 566 20.14 -10.01 -40.48
CA THR A 566 19.28 -8.83 -40.33
C THR A 566 18.30 -9.01 -39.16
N TRP A 567 17.49 -10.07 -39.14
CA TRP A 567 16.56 -10.30 -38.03
C TRP A 567 17.26 -10.56 -36.68
N ARG A 568 18.42 -11.23 -36.68
CA ARG A 568 19.12 -11.60 -35.45
C ARG A 568 19.92 -10.45 -34.85
N ARG A 569 20.51 -9.57 -35.67
CA ARG A 569 21.53 -8.61 -35.24
C ARG A 569 21.27 -7.16 -35.61
N SER A 570 20.35 -6.86 -36.52
CA SER A 570 20.01 -5.47 -36.86
C SER A 570 19.57 -4.68 -35.62
N TYR A 571 19.97 -3.42 -35.58
CA TYR A 571 19.59 -2.48 -34.54
C TYR A 571 18.12 -2.06 -34.68
N ASP A 572 17.68 -1.70 -35.88
CA ASP A 572 16.42 -1.00 -36.16
C ASP A 572 15.40 -1.83 -36.96
N THR A 573 15.77 -3.03 -37.40
CA THR A 573 14.92 -3.87 -38.25
C THR A 573 14.33 -5.03 -37.44
N PRO A 574 13.02 -5.02 -37.14
CA PRO A 574 12.39 -6.11 -36.41
C PRO A 574 12.10 -7.32 -37.31
N PRO A 575 11.99 -8.53 -36.74
CA PRO A 575 11.38 -9.67 -37.42
C PRO A 575 9.89 -9.43 -37.76
N PRO A 576 9.27 -10.25 -38.62
CA PRO A 576 7.84 -10.16 -38.91
C PRO A 576 6.96 -10.29 -37.64
N GLU A 577 5.89 -9.51 -37.54
CA GLU A 577 4.95 -9.52 -36.41
C GLU A 577 4.24 -10.86 -36.23
N ILE A 578 4.16 -11.36 -35.00
CA ILE A 578 3.39 -12.56 -34.69
C ILE A 578 1.88 -12.31 -34.79
N ASP A 579 1.12 -13.31 -35.22
CA ASP A 579 -0.36 -13.25 -35.21
C ASP A 579 -0.87 -13.37 -33.76
N THR A 580 -1.92 -12.64 -33.39
CA THR A 580 -2.35 -12.49 -31.98
C THR A 580 -2.89 -13.78 -31.37
N ASP A 581 -3.36 -14.72 -32.20
CA ASP A 581 -3.88 -16.04 -31.86
C ASP A 581 -2.83 -17.15 -31.93
N ASN A 582 -1.58 -16.82 -32.26
CA ASN A 582 -0.48 -17.78 -32.27
C ASN A 582 -0.15 -18.28 -30.85
N GLU A 583 0.20 -19.55 -30.70
CA GLU A 583 0.53 -20.15 -29.39
C GLU A 583 1.69 -19.46 -28.65
N TYR A 584 2.61 -18.82 -29.39
CA TYR A 584 3.73 -18.07 -28.83
C TYR A 584 3.46 -16.57 -28.73
N ALA A 585 2.25 -16.08 -28.99
CA ALA A 585 1.89 -14.70 -28.74
C ALA A 585 1.64 -14.46 -27.25
N GLN A 586 1.98 -13.27 -26.76
CA GLN A 586 1.77 -12.87 -25.37
C GLN A 586 0.53 -11.95 -25.19
N THR A 587 -0.32 -11.85 -26.22
CA THR A 587 -1.48 -10.94 -26.28
C THR A 587 -2.39 -11.04 -25.06
N ASP A 588 -2.73 -12.27 -24.66
CA ASP A 588 -3.66 -12.56 -23.56
C ASP A 588 -2.94 -13.05 -22.29
N ASP A 589 -1.62 -12.87 -22.21
CA ASP A 589 -0.85 -13.30 -21.05
C ASP A 589 -1.11 -12.38 -19.85
N ALA A 590 -1.58 -12.97 -18.76
CA ALA A 590 -1.94 -12.24 -17.54
C ALA A 590 -0.80 -11.37 -16.98
N ARG A 591 0.47 -11.71 -17.27
CA ARG A 591 1.64 -10.91 -16.85
C ARG A 591 1.69 -9.53 -17.50
N TYR A 592 0.98 -9.33 -18.61
CA TYR A 592 1.01 -8.08 -19.38
C TYR A 592 -0.37 -7.43 -19.49
N ALA A 593 -1.37 -7.87 -18.72
CA ALA A 593 -2.74 -7.34 -18.76
C ALA A 593 -2.85 -5.83 -18.43
N PHE A 594 -1.81 -5.24 -17.85
CA PHE A 594 -1.72 -3.81 -17.57
C PHE A 594 -1.15 -3.00 -18.75
N LEU A 595 -0.60 -3.65 -19.78
CA LEU A 595 -0.12 -2.98 -20.97
C LEU A 595 -1.30 -2.67 -21.90
N PRO A 596 -1.35 -1.46 -22.50
CA PRO A 596 -2.37 -1.15 -23.49
C PRO A 596 -2.23 -2.04 -24.74
N GLU A 597 -1.00 -2.43 -25.07
CA GLU A 597 -0.69 -3.34 -26.17
C GLU A 597 0.62 -4.09 -25.87
N VAL A 598 0.64 -5.40 -26.13
CA VAL A 598 1.84 -6.24 -26.01
C VAL A 598 2.59 -6.20 -27.36
N PRO A 599 3.91 -5.95 -27.39
CA PRO A 599 4.67 -5.93 -28.63
C PRO A 599 4.54 -7.24 -29.42
N ARG A 600 4.20 -7.13 -30.71
CA ARG A 600 4.10 -8.29 -31.61
C ARG A 600 5.43 -8.66 -32.27
N THR A 601 6.40 -7.76 -32.21
CA THR A 601 7.79 -7.91 -32.64
C THR A 601 8.60 -6.74 -32.08
N GLU A 602 9.91 -6.90 -31.96
CA GLU A 602 10.83 -5.84 -31.54
C GLU A 602 12.17 -5.98 -32.28
N CYS A 603 12.79 -4.85 -32.60
CA CYS A 603 14.22 -4.71 -32.92
C CYS A 603 15.01 -4.30 -31.65
N LEU A 604 16.33 -4.11 -31.75
CA LEU A 604 17.11 -3.72 -30.55
C LEU A 604 16.80 -2.26 -30.14
N LYS A 605 16.50 -1.38 -31.09
CA LYS A 605 16.07 0.00 -30.85
C LYS A 605 14.81 0.06 -29.99
N ASP A 606 13.80 -0.77 -30.28
CA ASP A 606 12.57 -0.82 -29.46
C ASP A 606 12.88 -1.22 -28.00
N VAL A 607 13.83 -2.15 -27.81
CA VAL A 607 14.31 -2.53 -26.47
C VAL A 607 15.00 -1.35 -25.78
N VAL A 608 15.80 -0.56 -26.48
CA VAL A 608 16.42 0.67 -25.95
C VAL A 608 15.33 1.66 -25.53
N GLU A 609 14.35 1.92 -26.39
CA GLU A 609 13.28 2.89 -26.14
C GLU A 609 12.44 2.52 -24.91
N ARG A 610 12.15 1.23 -24.69
CA ARG A 610 11.41 0.80 -23.48
C ARG A 610 12.28 0.66 -22.24
N PHE A 611 13.54 0.24 -22.37
CA PHE A 611 14.38 -0.10 -21.21
C PHE A 611 15.12 1.11 -20.66
N LEU A 612 15.66 1.98 -21.52
CA LEU A 612 16.53 3.07 -21.08
C LEU A 612 15.85 4.05 -20.13
N PRO A 613 14.58 4.49 -20.34
CA PRO A 613 13.88 5.32 -19.36
C PRO A 613 13.77 4.63 -17.99
N TYR A 614 13.50 3.32 -17.96
CA TYR A 614 13.43 2.57 -16.70
C TYR A 614 14.81 2.44 -16.03
N TYR A 615 15.88 2.30 -16.82
CA TYR A 615 17.23 2.35 -16.27
C TYR A 615 17.53 3.72 -15.65
N VAL A 616 17.31 4.82 -16.36
CA VAL A 616 17.63 6.17 -15.89
C VAL A 616 16.77 6.60 -14.69
N ASP A 617 15.47 6.30 -14.71
CA ASP A 617 14.54 6.80 -13.70
C ASP A 617 14.47 5.90 -12.45
N VAL A 618 14.86 4.62 -12.56
CA VAL A 618 14.66 3.63 -11.49
C VAL A 618 15.94 2.91 -11.08
N ILE A 619 16.76 2.44 -12.03
CA ILE A 619 17.95 1.62 -11.71
C ILE A 619 19.17 2.49 -11.39
N LEU A 620 19.45 3.51 -12.19
CA LEU A 620 20.60 4.40 -12.03
C LEU A 620 20.59 5.16 -10.70
N PRO A 621 19.46 5.68 -10.17
CA PRO A 621 19.44 6.33 -8.86
C PRO A 621 19.94 5.44 -7.72
N GLU A 622 19.61 4.14 -7.75
CA GLU A 622 20.11 3.17 -6.78
C GLU A 622 21.64 3.03 -6.86
N VAL A 623 22.19 3.02 -8.07
CA VAL A 623 23.65 3.00 -8.29
C VAL A 623 24.28 4.29 -7.76
N LEU A 624 23.69 5.46 -8.04
CA LEU A 624 24.19 6.76 -7.59
C LEU A 624 24.16 6.93 -6.06
N GLU A 625 23.32 6.19 -5.35
CA GLU A 625 23.33 6.10 -3.89
C GLU A 625 24.50 5.26 -3.34
N GLY A 626 25.35 4.71 -4.22
CA GLY A 626 26.51 3.89 -3.86
C GLY A 626 26.16 2.44 -3.54
N LYS A 627 25.02 1.94 -4.03
CA LYS A 627 24.58 0.53 -3.87
C LYS A 627 25.21 -0.37 -4.92
N ASN A 628 25.30 -1.66 -4.58
CA ASN A 628 25.56 -2.73 -5.54
C ASN A 628 24.22 -3.20 -6.14
N VAL A 629 23.91 -2.72 -7.34
CA VAL A 629 22.64 -2.97 -8.03
C VAL A 629 22.79 -4.14 -8.98
N MET A 630 22.05 -5.23 -8.79
CA MET A 630 22.06 -6.36 -9.72
C MET A 630 20.90 -6.28 -10.71
N VAL A 631 21.20 -6.45 -12.00
CA VAL A 631 20.22 -6.58 -13.07
C VAL A 631 20.34 -7.97 -13.69
N ALA A 632 19.37 -8.84 -13.42
CA ALA A 632 19.26 -10.16 -14.03
C ALA A 632 18.29 -10.11 -15.22
N ALA A 633 18.81 -10.21 -16.44
CA ALA A 633 18.01 -10.00 -17.65
C ALA A 633 18.46 -10.87 -18.83
N HIS A 634 18.17 -10.42 -20.06
CA HIS A 634 18.34 -11.21 -21.28
C HIS A 634 19.39 -10.59 -22.21
N GLY A 635 19.71 -11.30 -23.29
CA GLY A 635 20.79 -10.93 -24.19
C GLY A 635 20.60 -9.53 -24.78
N ASN A 636 19.45 -9.25 -25.41
CA ASN A 636 19.26 -7.94 -26.04
C ASN A 636 18.97 -6.83 -25.04
N SER A 637 18.32 -7.13 -23.91
CA SER A 637 18.11 -6.16 -22.83
C SER A 637 19.44 -5.65 -22.28
N LEU A 638 20.38 -6.57 -22.01
CA LEU A 638 21.71 -6.20 -21.52
C LEU A 638 22.56 -5.55 -22.61
N ARG A 639 22.46 -5.99 -23.88
CA ARG A 639 23.12 -5.29 -25.01
C ARG A 639 22.63 -3.85 -25.15
N ALA A 640 21.33 -3.60 -25.00
CA ALA A 640 20.76 -2.25 -25.05
C ALA A 640 21.34 -1.34 -23.96
N LEU A 641 21.50 -1.87 -22.74
CA LEU A 641 22.10 -1.13 -21.65
C LEU A 641 23.60 -0.90 -21.83
N VAL A 642 24.36 -1.95 -22.22
CA VAL A 642 25.79 -1.83 -22.50
C VAL A 642 26.06 -0.85 -23.63
N LYS A 643 25.22 -0.83 -24.68
CA LYS A 643 25.28 0.17 -25.75
C LYS A 643 25.24 1.59 -25.20
N TYR A 644 24.31 1.85 -24.27
CA TYR A 644 24.16 3.15 -23.65
C TYR A 644 25.35 3.51 -22.74
N LEU A 645 25.78 2.57 -21.90
CA LEU A 645 26.87 2.77 -20.94
C LEU A 645 28.22 3.04 -21.62
N ASP A 646 28.51 2.30 -22.70
CA ASP A 646 29.80 2.36 -23.40
C ASP A 646 29.76 3.25 -24.65
N GLY A 647 28.62 3.87 -24.96
CA GLY A 647 28.45 4.71 -26.15
C GLY A 647 28.69 3.96 -27.47
N ILE A 648 28.34 2.67 -27.53
CA ILE A 648 28.52 1.85 -28.74
C ILE A 648 27.63 2.39 -29.87
N SER A 649 28.16 2.47 -31.09
CA SER A 649 27.43 2.93 -32.28
C SER A 649 26.31 1.96 -32.69
N ASP A 650 25.45 2.38 -33.63
CA ASP A 650 24.39 1.51 -34.17
C ASP A 650 24.99 0.43 -35.09
N GLU A 651 26.14 0.71 -35.69
CA GLU A 651 26.88 -0.20 -36.55
C GLU A 651 27.62 -1.28 -35.73
N ASP A 652 28.25 -0.90 -34.61
CA ASP A 652 29.12 -1.80 -33.85
C ASP A 652 28.35 -2.74 -32.92
N ILE A 653 27.13 -2.35 -32.50
CA ILE A 653 26.35 -3.12 -31.51
C ILE A 653 26.03 -4.55 -31.98
N ALA A 654 25.98 -4.79 -33.30
CA ALA A 654 25.76 -6.11 -33.88
C ALA A 654 26.81 -7.14 -33.41
N SER A 655 28.04 -6.70 -33.16
CA SER A 655 29.17 -7.55 -32.75
C SER A 655 29.18 -7.90 -31.26
N LEU A 656 28.45 -7.15 -30.42
CA LEU A 656 28.42 -7.36 -28.98
C LEU A 656 27.68 -8.66 -28.61
N ASN A 657 28.35 -9.51 -27.81
CA ASN A 657 27.82 -10.77 -27.31
C ASN A 657 27.95 -10.85 -25.80
N ILE A 658 26.82 -10.97 -25.10
CA ILE A 658 26.79 -11.13 -23.64
C ILE A 658 26.66 -12.63 -23.30
N PRO A 659 27.63 -13.26 -22.61
CA PRO A 659 27.58 -14.68 -22.22
C PRO A 659 26.45 -14.96 -21.21
N THR A 660 25.99 -16.21 -21.11
CA THR A 660 24.98 -16.62 -20.12
C THR A 660 25.59 -16.76 -18.73
N GLY A 661 24.86 -16.33 -17.70
CA GLY A 661 25.20 -16.53 -16.29
C GLY A 661 26.54 -15.96 -15.81
N MET A 662 27.17 -15.06 -16.56
CA MET A 662 28.43 -14.44 -16.16
C MET A 662 28.21 -13.00 -15.66
N PRO A 663 28.55 -12.67 -14.41
CA PRO A 663 28.43 -11.30 -13.91
C PRO A 663 29.42 -10.33 -14.60
N LEU A 664 28.87 -9.24 -15.13
CA LEU A 664 29.60 -8.10 -15.71
C LEU A 664 29.42 -6.88 -14.80
N ILE A 665 30.53 -6.30 -14.35
CA ILE A 665 30.54 -5.22 -13.36
C ILE A 665 30.83 -3.88 -14.02
N TYR A 666 29.97 -2.90 -13.78
CA TYR A 666 30.22 -1.49 -14.07
C TYR A 666 30.34 -0.69 -12.77
N GLU A 667 31.35 0.14 -12.66
CA GLU A 667 31.60 1.05 -11.54
C GLU A 667 31.27 2.47 -11.98
N PHE A 668 30.68 3.25 -11.06
CA PHE A 668 30.20 4.60 -11.35
C PHE A 668 30.79 5.62 -10.40
N ASP A 669 31.12 6.80 -10.92
CA ASP A 669 31.40 7.97 -10.07
C ASP A 669 30.11 8.57 -9.50
N ALA A 670 30.25 9.55 -8.61
CA ALA A 670 29.13 10.25 -8.00
C ALA A 670 28.29 11.08 -9.00
N ALA A 671 28.78 11.30 -10.22
CA ALA A 671 28.08 12.01 -11.29
C ALA A 671 27.35 11.05 -12.26
N GLY A 672 27.49 9.73 -12.08
CA GLY A 672 26.89 8.71 -12.93
C GLY A 672 27.71 8.36 -14.16
N SER A 673 28.97 8.76 -14.22
CA SER A 673 29.89 8.37 -15.28
C SER A 673 30.47 6.99 -14.99
N VAL A 674 30.54 6.15 -16.03
CA VAL A 674 31.17 4.83 -15.95
C VAL A 674 32.69 4.99 -15.77
N LEU A 675 33.23 4.36 -14.73
CA LEU A 675 34.65 4.38 -14.38
C LEU A 675 35.46 3.30 -15.10
N ASN A 676 34.83 2.21 -15.53
CA ASN A 676 35.43 1.10 -16.25
C ASN A 676 34.67 0.80 -17.56
N PRO A 677 34.84 1.61 -18.63
CA PRO A 677 34.20 1.37 -19.92
C PRO A 677 34.47 -0.05 -20.44
N GLY A 678 33.44 -0.70 -20.97
CA GLY A 678 33.43 -2.12 -21.36
C GLY A 678 33.08 -3.08 -20.22
N GLY A 679 33.00 -2.59 -18.99
CA GLY A 679 32.76 -3.36 -17.78
C GLY A 679 33.87 -4.37 -17.46
N THR A 680 33.73 -5.06 -16.33
CA THR A 680 34.67 -6.10 -15.90
C THR A 680 33.92 -7.38 -15.58
N TYR A 681 34.14 -8.44 -16.36
CA TYR A 681 33.62 -9.76 -16.04
C TYR A 681 34.37 -10.35 -14.85
N LEU A 682 33.64 -10.97 -13.91
CA LEU A 682 34.26 -11.61 -12.74
C LEU A 682 35.05 -12.89 -13.08
N ASP A 683 34.83 -13.45 -14.27
CA ASP A 683 35.66 -14.51 -14.87
C ASP A 683 35.85 -14.22 -16.38
N PRO A 684 36.89 -13.44 -16.75
CA PRO A 684 37.11 -13.01 -18.13
C PRO A 684 37.33 -14.14 -19.13
N GLU A 685 37.99 -15.23 -18.73
CA GLU A 685 38.27 -16.37 -19.62
C GLU A 685 36.98 -17.11 -19.97
N ALA A 686 36.16 -17.43 -18.96
CA ALA A 686 34.87 -18.06 -19.17
C ALA A 686 33.89 -17.13 -19.91
N ALA A 687 33.95 -15.82 -19.65
CA ALA A 687 33.15 -14.83 -20.37
C ALA A 687 33.46 -14.81 -21.86
N ALA A 688 34.75 -14.83 -22.23
CA ALA A 688 35.20 -14.85 -23.63
C ALA A 688 34.73 -16.13 -24.36
N ALA A 689 34.88 -17.29 -23.72
CA ALA A 689 34.40 -18.56 -24.26
C ALA A 689 32.87 -18.57 -24.44
N GLY A 690 32.13 -18.06 -23.46
CA GLY A 690 30.67 -17.94 -23.52
C GLY A 690 30.19 -16.97 -24.60
N ALA A 691 30.86 -15.82 -24.77
CA ALA A 691 30.54 -14.84 -25.80
C ALA A 691 30.76 -15.42 -27.21
N ALA A 692 31.84 -16.19 -27.41
CA ALA A 692 32.09 -16.91 -28.66
C ALA A 692 31.01 -17.97 -28.95
N ALA A 693 30.55 -18.70 -27.93
CA ALA A 693 29.45 -19.64 -28.07
C ALA A 693 28.13 -18.95 -28.48
N VAL A 694 27.85 -17.77 -27.91
CA VAL A 694 26.67 -16.95 -28.29
C VAL A 694 26.77 -16.46 -29.73
N ALA A 695 27.96 -16.04 -30.18
CA ALA A 695 28.20 -15.62 -31.56
C ALA A 695 27.89 -16.76 -32.54
N ASN A 696 28.36 -17.98 -32.23
CA ASN A 696 28.22 -19.18 -33.06
C ASN A 696 26.82 -19.82 -33.06
N GLN A 697 25.87 -19.34 -32.24
CA GLN A 697 24.49 -19.82 -32.30
C GLN A 697 23.89 -19.62 -33.70
N GLY A 698 23.22 -20.63 -34.23
CA GLY A 698 22.72 -20.64 -35.62
C GLY A 698 23.68 -21.26 -36.64
N ALA A 699 24.96 -21.47 -36.33
CA ALA A 699 25.87 -22.22 -37.19
C ALA A 699 25.45 -23.70 -37.29
N GLN A 700 25.69 -24.34 -38.44
CA GLN A 700 25.43 -25.78 -38.62
C GLN A 700 26.33 -26.54 -37.64
N GLN A 701 25.74 -27.39 -36.79
CA GLN A 701 26.50 -28.49 -36.21
C GLN A 701 26.73 -29.48 -37.35
N GLY A 702 27.99 -29.60 -37.79
CA GLY A 702 28.41 -30.62 -38.74
C GLY A 702 28.34 -32.02 -38.13
#